data_AF-A0A654E8T6-F1
#
_entry.id   AF-A0A654E8T6-F1
#
_cell.length_a   1.000
_cell.length_b   1.000
_cell.length_c   1.000
_cell.angle_alpha   90.00
_cell.angle_beta   90.00
_cell.angle_gamma   90.00
#
_symmetry.space_group_name_H-M   'P 1'
#
loop_
_entity.id
_entity.type
_entity.pdbx_description
1 polymer ?
#
loop_
_entity_poly.entity_id
_entity_poly.type
_entity_poly.pdbx_seq_one_letter_code
_entity_poly.pdbx_strand_id
1 'polypeptide(L)'
;MDAENATWRKEFMWNNDEKRAEMGTKMFCDVSPHIMLNSHGVAEKMASGSKGMDFWEYPLPQLEIIILSIFLLWRLFDMLFKKLGVPIPKFTSMMLVGAVLSEMFGSMQIPCLKHIFIHYNQYMTKVPDTIGAFAFVLDWFLRGVTTDVGIMKKSGTKSVVIGITSMIIPWQIGKLLYSSREKSSILTMTEMEYTVMTFTMSMTPFTCVNMLLTDLKIVHTDFGQIAQSAGMVTDLLAFFLTVSAYVSRDETQGVKMGLAFMAFFIFVYLVRQFMLWVIRHTPEGAPVKNVYLYIGLLLAYLSYLYWSRFLFFGPLGAFALGLAVPNGPPLGSVFIQKFDSFNEGIFLPLFGSLSMIKLDWSFLRKEFGNGRHLHGHMYECFSFLPIVYIAKFATSFLAALATKIPLRDSIILGVIMGTKSSFELGYVLTAFEKDRISLEVLSLLGVYILVNSLLTPMAIHFLYDRSKRFVCYGRRNLKEKPEMQTLVCINKPDNITSMISLLRATSPSKDSPMECCVLHLIELLGQATPTFISHQLQKPKPGSRSYSENVISSFQLFQEVYWDSASINMFMSLTSAKEMHEQICWFALSQGSNLILLSFHRTWEPNGNVIISDDQTLRSLNLNVLKRAPCSVGIFVYRKPIWQTKALESPCRVCLIYVGGNDDKEALALADHMRGNQQVILTVLRLIPTSHADESSLRIHSQMVDMNRHEDQRPGDKSTIIDWTVGDGTETSKILHSVSYDYDLFIVGRRSGVGTTVTRGLGDWMEFEELGVIGDLLASEYFPSRASVLVVQQQE
;
A
#
# COMPACT_ATOMS: atom_id res chain seq x y z
N MET A 1 36.43 -53.61 44.97
CA MET A 1 37.27 -52.85 45.91
C MET A 1 37.12 -51.38 45.54
N ASP A 2 36.76 -50.60 46.56
CA ASP A 2 36.67 -49.14 46.70
C ASP A 2 35.64 -48.37 45.84
N ALA A 3 34.45 -48.25 46.42
CA ALA A 3 33.29 -47.51 45.96
C ALA A 3 33.09 -46.20 46.76
N GLU A 4 34.12 -45.36 46.89
CA GLU A 4 34.04 -44.13 47.70
C GLU A 4 34.40 -42.81 46.99
N ASN A 5 34.58 -42.79 45.66
CA ASN A 5 34.84 -41.54 44.92
C ASN A 5 33.96 -41.32 43.68
N ALA A 6 32.80 -41.98 43.61
CA ALA A 6 31.82 -41.73 42.55
C ALA A 6 30.98 -40.49 42.89
N THR A 7 31.44 -39.32 42.46
CA THR A 7 30.59 -38.13 42.40
C THR A 7 29.44 -38.41 41.42
N TRP A 8 28.21 -38.53 41.94
CA TRP A 8 26.95 -38.80 41.22
C TRP A 8 26.69 -37.93 39.97
N ARG A 9 27.44 -36.84 39.77
CA ARG A 9 27.42 -36.02 38.55
C ARG A 9 28.08 -36.67 37.33
N LYS A 10 29.04 -37.59 37.50
CA LYS A 10 29.76 -38.21 36.37
C LYS A 10 29.00 -39.38 35.75
N GLU A 11 28.26 -40.14 36.55
CA GLU A 11 27.50 -41.31 36.05
C GLU A 11 26.25 -40.92 35.26
N PHE A 12 25.61 -39.78 35.56
CA PHE A 12 24.51 -39.28 34.73
C PHE A 12 24.94 -38.69 33.37
N MET A 13 26.22 -38.34 33.22
CA MET A 13 26.76 -37.80 31.97
C MET A 13 27.23 -38.89 30.99
N TRP A 14 27.53 -40.10 31.48
CA TRP A 14 28.15 -41.15 30.64
C TRP A 14 27.20 -42.31 30.29
N ASN A 15 26.10 -42.52 31.04
CA ASN A 15 25.24 -43.69 30.85
C ASN A 15 24.24 -43.61 29.67
N ASN A 16 24.35 -42.61 28.80
CA ASN A 16 23.55 -42.53 27.57
C ASN A 16 24.35 -42.75 26.27
N ASP A 17 25.66 -42.93 26.35
CA ASP A 17 26.49 -43.23 25.18
C ASP A 17 27.08 -44.65 25.29
N GLU A 18 26.76 -45.47 24.28
CA GLU A 18 27.21 -46.85 24.03
C GLU A 18 26.58 -47.97 24.87
N LYS A 19 25.43 -48.50 24.40
CA LYS A 19 25.14 -49.94 24.56
C LYS A 19 26.01 -50.74 23.59
N ARG A 20 27.11 -51.30 24.07
CA ARG A 20 27.75 -52.45 23.41
C ARG A 20 26.91 -53.70 23.66
N ALA A 21 26.34 -54.27 22.59
CA ALA A 21 25.86 -55.65 22.59
C ALA A 21 26.66 -56.44 21.55
N GLU A 22 27.34 -57.47 22.02
CA GLU A 22 28.03 -58.48 21.21
C GLU A 22 27.02 -59.32 20.42
N MET A 23 27.18 -59.40 19.10
CA MET A 23 27.21 -60.63 18.28
C MET A 23 27.09 -60.25 16.80
N GLY A 24 27.97 -60.84 15.99
CA GLY A 24 28.27 -60.40 14.63
C GLY A 24 27.09 -60.43 13.66
N THR A 25 26.86 -59.30 12.99
CA THR A 25 26.66 -59.15 11.53
C THR A 25 26.37 -57.67 11.22
N LYS A 26 27.13 -57.09 10.27
CA LYS A 26 26.98 -55.75 9.66
C LYS A 26 26.31 -54.66 10.52
N MET A 27 27.14 -53.87 11.22
CA MET A 27 26.70 -52.68 11.97
C MET A 27 26.25 -51.55 11.03
N PHE A 28 25.00 -51.12 11.16
CA PHE A 28 24.62 -49.73 10.93
C PHE A 28 24.80 -49.01 12.27
N CYS A 29 25.70 -48.02 12.33
CA CYS A 29 25.71 -47.08 13.45
C CYS A 29 24.48 -46.18 13.31
N ASP A 30 23.37 -46.55 13.94
CA ASP A 30 22.26 -45.64 14.14
C ASP A 30 22.60 -44.77 15.36
N VAL A 31 23.28 -43.65 15.10
CA VAL A 31 23.47 -42.60 16.11
C VAL A 31 22.11 -41.96 16.31
N SER A 32 21.33 -42.49 17.26
CA SER A 32 20.14 -41.80 17.77
C SER A 32 20.61 -40.43 18.26
N PRO A 33 20.22 -39.32 17.60
CA PRO A 33 20.72 -38.04 18.02
C PRO A 33 19.76 -37.58 19.11
N HIS A 34 20.10 -37.84 20.38
CA HIS A 34 19.71 -36.90 21.41
C HIS A 34 20.44 -35.58 21.10
N ILE A 35 19.91 -34.83 20.13
CA ILE A 35 20.42 -33.51 19.76
C ILE A 35 20.28 -32.66 21.03
N MET A 36 21.39 -32.41 21.73
CA MET A 36 21.40 -31.39 22.76
C MET A 36 21.13 -30.05 22.06
N LEU A 37 19.88 -29.59 22.14
CA LEU A 37 19.40 -28.36 21.51
C LEU A 37 20.09 -27.12 22.10
N ASN A 38 20.36 -27.16 23.40
CA ASN A 38 20.88 -26.04 24.17
C ASN A 38 22.30 -26.33 24.63
N SER A 39 23.19 -25.34 24.52
CA SER A 39 24.47 -25.37 25.22
C SER A 39 24.25 -25.27 26.73
N HIS A 40 25.03 -26.01 27.52
CA HIS A 40 25.11 -25.77 28.97
C HIS A 40 25.94 -24.51 29.32
N GLY A 41 26.32 -23.73 28.30
CA GLY A 41 27.07 -22.48 28.42
C GLY A 41 28.53 -22.72 28.78
N VAL A 42 29.16 -21.71 29.38
CA VAL A 42 30.58 -21.77 29.82
C VAL A 42 30.81 -22.94 30.80
N ALA A 43 29.77 -23.36 31.53
CA ALA A 43 29.83 -24.48 32.47
C ALA A 43 30.17 -25.81 31.80
N GLU A 44 29.85 -26.00 30.52
CA GLU A 44 30.13 -27.23 29.77
C GLU A 44 31.63 -27.40 29.50
N LYS A 45 32.28 -26.31 29.09
CA LYS A 45 33.73 -26.24 28.87
C LYS A 45 34.50 -26.30 30.20
N MET A 46 33.92 -25.80 31.28
CA MET A 46 34.47 -25.94 32.64
C MET A 46 34.30 -27.36 33.22
N ALA A 47 33.23 -28.09 32.86
CA ALA A 47 32.95 -29.41 33.38
C ALA A 47 33.59 -30.56 32.58
N SER A 48 33.77 -30.41 31.27
CA SER A 48 34.24 -31.48 30.37
C SER A 48 35.68 -31.33 29.85
N GLY A 49 36.37 -30.21 30.15
CA GLY A 49 37.70 -29.92 29.59
C GLY A 49 37.64 -29.60 28.08
N SER A 50 38.76 -29.73 27.36
CA SER A 50 38.91 -29.35 25.93
C SER A 50 38.12 -30.20 24.92
N LYS A 51 37.13 -30.98 25.36
CA LYS A 51 36.33 -31.90 24.53
C LYS A 51 34.85 -31.50 24.39
N GLY A 52 34.38 -30.43 25.03
CA GLY A 52 33.03 -29.90 24.83
C GLY A 52 32.89 -29.19 23.48
N MET A 53 31.73 -29.31 22.83
CA MET A 53 31.38 -28.55 21.62
C MET A 53 31.40 -27.05 21.91
N ASP A 54 31.79 -26.23 20.93
CA ASP A 54 31.74 -24.78 21.09
C ASP A 54 30.29 -24.29 21.12
N PHE A 55 30.02 -23.18 21.83
CA PHE A 55 28.67 -22.62 22.00
C PHE A 55 27.90 -22.47 20.68
N TRP A 56 28.61 -22.15 19.60
CA TRP A 56 28.10 -21.92 18.25
C TRP A 56 27.77 -23.20 17.47
N GLU A 57 28.19 -24.37 17.98
CA GLU A 57 27.92 -25.68 17.37
C GLU A 57 26.56 -26.24 17.83
N TYR A 58 25.97 -25.67 18.89
CA TYR A 58 24.63 -26.02 19.34
C TYR A 58 23.56 -25.42 18.40
N PRO A 59 22.54 -26.19 18.01
CA PRO A 59 21.53 -25.73 17.05
C PRO A 59 20.75 -24.48 17.46
N LEU A 60 20.41 -24.33 18.75
CA LEU A 60 19.62 -23.19 19.21
C LEU A 60 20.42 -21.88 19.23
N PRO A 61 21.59 -21.78 19.89
CA PRO A 61 22.45 -20.61 19.80
C PRO A 61 22.78 -20.20 18.37
N GLN A 62 23.13 -21.18 17.52
CA GLN A 62 23.42 -20.96 16.12
C GLN A 62 22.23 -20.32 15.40
N LEU A 63 21.02 -20.85 15.61
CA LEU A 63 19.80 -20.31 15.04
C LEU A 63 19.54 -18.87 15.50
N GLU A 64 19.67 -18.59 16.80
CA GLU A 64 19.46 -17.24 17.36
C GLU A 64 20.40 -16.21 16.75
N ILE A 65 21.67 -16.58 16.53
CA ILE A 65 22.67 -15.70 15.92
C ILE A 65 22.37 -15.48 14.44
N ILE A 66 22.00 -16.53 13.70
CA ILE A 66 21.60 -16.42 12.30
C ILE A 66 20.40 -15.48 12.18
N ILE A 67 19.38 -15.63 13.03
CA ILE A 67 18.21 -14.74 13.08
C ILE A 67 18.65 -13.29 13.37
N LEU A 68 19.42 -13.07 14.42
CA LEU A 68 19.83 -11.73 14.87
C LEU A 68 20.70 -11.02 13.82
N SER A 69 21.68 -11.73 13.25
CA SER A 69 22.58 -11.19 12.23
C SER A 69 21.85 -10.84 10.93
N ILE A 70 21.03 -11.75 10.41
CA ILE A 70 20.22 -11.49 9.20
C ILE A 70 19.27 -10.32 9.48
N PHE A 71 18.60 -10.31 10.64
CA PHE A 71 17.69 -9.23 11.05
C PHE A 71 18.36 -7.85 11.02
N LEU A 72 19.51 -7.73 11.68
CA LEU A 72 20.25 -6.46 11.74
C LEU A 72 20.74 -6.01 10.37
N LEU A 73 21.27 -6.94 9.55
CA LEU A 73 21.80 -6.63 8.23
C LEU A 73 20.70 -6.20 7.26
N TRP A 74 19.56 -6.89 7.20
CA TRP A 74 18.50 -6.52 6.26
C TRP A 74 17.87 -5.18 6.65
N ARG A 75 17.70 -4.91 7.96
CA ARG A 75 17.23 -3.61 8.47
C ARG A 75 18.21 -2.50 8.12
N LEU A 76 19.51 -2.75 8.22
CA LEU A 76 20.54 -1.79 7.84
C LEU A 76 20.46 -1.47 6.34
N PHE A 77 20.35 -2.46 5.46
CA PHE A 77 20.17 -2.22 4.03
C PHE A 77 18.87 -1.47 3.71
N ASP A 78 17.75 -1.85 4.32
CA ASP A 78 16.47 -1.15 4.13
C ASP A 78 16.55 0.33 4.55
N MET A 79 17.19 0.62 5.69
CA MET A 79 17.44 2.00 6.13
C MET A 79 18.36 2.77 5.18
N LEU A 80 19.43 2.14 4.68
CA LEU A 80 20.36 2.75 3.73
C LEU A 80 19.67 3.09 2.41
N PHE A 81 18.89 2.17 1.84
CA PHE A 81 18.18 2.40 0.58
C PHE A 81 17.12 3.49 0.72
N LYS A 82 16.39 3.52 1.84
CA LYS A 82 15.45 4.61 2.14
C LYS A 82 16.15 5.97 2.24
N LYS A 83 17.34 6.03 2.87
CA LYS A 83 18.12 7.27 2.97
C LYS A 83 18.69 7.72 1.62
N LEU A 84 19.03 6.78 0.74
CA LEU A 84 19.51 7.05 -0.62
C LEU A 84 18.38 7.45 -1.60
N GLY A 85 17.11 7.38 -1.18
CA GLY A 85 15.97 7.68 -2.03
C GLY A 85 15.72 6.65 -3.14
N VAL A 86 16.32 5.47 -3.05
CA VAL A 86 16.13 4.39 -4.03
C VAL A 86 15.01 3.47 -3.55
N PRO A 87 13.91 3.28 -4.31
CA PRO A 87 12.81 2.44 -3.89
C PRO A 87 13.15 0.97 -4.16
N ILE A 88 13.88 0.35 -3.24
CA ILE A 88 14.19 -1.08 -3.29
C ILE A 88 13.13 -1.86 -2.47
N PRO A 89 12.50 -2.89 -3.05
CA PRO A 89 11.57 -3.77 -2.34
C PRO A 89 12.23 -4.42 -1.13
N LYS A 90 11.45 -4.64 -0.06
CA LYS A 90 11.99 -5.20 1.18
C LYS A 90 12.56 -6.61 0.99
N PHE A 91 11.93 -7.44 0.16
CA PHE A 91 12.42 -8.80 -0.10
C PHE A 91 13.77 -8.77 -0.83
N THR A 92 13.98 -7.81 -1.72
CA THR A 92 15.25 -7.65 -2.44
C THR A 92 16.38 -7.31 -1.48
N SER A 93 16.13 -6.50 -0.45
CA SER A 93 17.16 -6.22 0.57
C SER A 93 17.49 -7.48 1.39
N MET A 94 16.50 -8.34 1.69
CA MET A 94 16.74 -9.64 2.33
C MET A 94 17.59 -10.58 1.45
N MET A 95 17.34 -10.63 0.14
CA MET A 95 18.17 -11.39 -0.80
C MET A 95 19.61 -10.85 -0.87
N LEU A 96 19.76 -9.52 -0.88
CA LEU A 96 21.06 -8.86 -0.95
C LEU A 96 21.93 -9.16 0.27
N VAL A 97 21.32 -9.26 1.47
CA VAL A 97 22.02 -9.74 2.67
C VAL A 97 22.64 -11.10 2.44
N GLY A 98 21.89 -12.06 1.90
CA GLY A 98 22.39 -13.40 1.65
C GLY A 98 23.52 -13.44 0.61
N ALA A 99 23.40 -12.65 -0.45
CA ALA A 99 24.46 -12.52 -1.47
C ALA A 99 25.76 -11.92 -0.88
N VAL A 100 25.65 -10.88 -0.06
CA VAL A 100 26.79 -10.25 0.62
C VAL A 100 27.42 -11.19 1.64
N LEU A 101 26.60 -11.87 2.47
CA LEU A 101 27.09 -12.86 3.43
C LEU A 101 27.84 -13.99 2.72
N SER A 102 27.30 -14.50 1.61
CA SER A 102 27.94 -15.54 0.79
C SER A 102 29.33 -15.09 0.29
N GLU A 103 29.43 -13.88 -0.25
CA GLU A 103 30.70 -13.29 -0.71
C GLU A 103 31.69 -13.08 0.44
N MET A 104 31.23 -12.61 1.60
CA MET A 104 32.06 -12.44 2.79
C MET A 104 32.65 -13.77 3.27
N PHE A 105 31.88 -14.87 3.22
CA PHE A 105 32.37 -16.19 3.62
C PHE A 105 33.31 -16.84 2.60
N GLY A 106 33.13 -16.54 1.31
CA GLY A 106 33.98 -17.05 0.23
C GLY A 106 35.32 -16.32 0.13
N SER A 107 35.34 -15.01 0.39
CA SER A 107 36.49 -14.12 0.15
C SER A 107 37.31 -13.82 1.42
N MET A 108 36.65 -13.61 2.58
CA MET A 108 37.34 -13.41 3.85
C MET A 108 37.48 -14.74 4.60
N GLN A 109 38.71 -15.18 4.84
CA GLN A 109 39.04 -16.29 5.74
C GLN A 109 38.72 -15.93 7.20
N ILE A 110 37.46 -15.68 7.55
CA ILE A 110 37.00 -15.55 8.93
C ILE A 110 36.38 -16.91 9.32
N PRO A 111 37.17 -17.86 9.83
CA PRO A 111 36.72 -19.23 10.10
C PRO A 111 35.52 -19.31 11.06
N CYS A 112 35.41 -18.37 11.99
CA CYS A 112 34.30 -18.31 12.95
C CYS A 112 32.92 -18.12 12.27
N LEU A 113 32.80 -17.14 11.36
CA LEU A 113 31.54 -16.88 10.66
C LEU A 113 31.20 -17.96 9.64
N LYS A 114 32.22 -18.55 9.00
CA LYS A 114 32.07 -19.67 8.08
C LYS A 114 31.47 -20.90 8.77
N HIS A 115 31.87 -21.17 10.02
CA HIS A 115 31.33 -22.29 10.81
C HIS A 115 29.88 -22.08 11.25
N ILE A 116 29.46 -20.82 11.43
CA ILE A 116 28.11 -20.45 11.88
C ILE A 116 27.10 -20.54 10.73
N PHE A 117 27.44 -20.10 9.52
CA PHE A 117 26.49 -20.00 8.41
C PHE A 117 26.60 -21.10 7.35
N ILE A 118 27.76 -21.71 7.17
CA ILE A 118 27.98 -22.77 6.18
C ILE A 118 28.04 -24.11 6.91
N HIS A 119 26.95 -24.87 6.84
CA HIS A 119 26.90 -26.23 7.36
C HIS A 119 27.83 -27.14 6.56
N TYR A 120 28.96 -27.52 7.15
CA TYR A 120 29.87 -28.52 6.57
C TYR A 120 29.40 -29.96 6.82
N ASN A 121 28.52 -30.19 7.80
CA ASN A 121 28.14 -31.54 8.23
C ASN A 121 26.77 -31.96 7.69
N GLN A 122 26.74 -33.04 6.90
CA GLN A 122 25.53 -33.68 6.35
C GLN A 122 24.58 -34.23 7.44
N TYR A 123 25.04 -34.33 8.69
CA TYR A 123 24.32 -34.92 9.83
C TYR A 123 23.59 -33.91 10.72
N MET A 124 23.78 -32.61 10.52
CA MET A 124 23.07 -31.57 11.29
C MET A 124 21.76 -31.19 10.59
N THR A 125 20.66 -31.20 11.34
CA THR A 125 19.34 -30.78 10.85
C THR A 125 19.40 -29.34 10.34
N LYS A 126 18.96 -29.10 9.09
CA LYS A 126 18.89 -27.76 8.46
C LYS A 126 17.77 -26.89 9.06
N VAL A 127 17.79 -26.67 10.38
CA VAL A 127 16.73 -25.96 11.11
C VAL A 127 16.47 -24.55 10.55
N PRO A 128 17.48 -23.70 10.29
CA PRO A 128 17.25 -22.36 9.74
C PRO A 128 16.57 -22.37 8.36
N ASP A 129 16.97 -23.30 7.48
CA ASP A 129 16.35 -23.47 6.17
C ASP A 129 14.87 -23.88 6.28
N THR A 130 14.56 -24.78 7.21
CA THR A 130 13.16 -25.22 7.41
C THR A 130 12.27 -24.10 7.95
N ILE A 131 12.81 -23.25 8.83
CA ILE A 131 12.10 -22.07 9.33
C ILE A 131 11.89 -21.06 8.19
N GLY A 132 12.91 -20.85 7.34
CA GLY A 132 12.77 -20.02 6.14
C GLY A 132 11.69 -20.55 5.18
N ALA A 133 11.68 -21.85 4.89
CA ALA A 133 10.64 -22.45 4.05
C ALA A 133 9.24 -22.31 4.67
N PHE A 134 9.11 -22.51 5.98
CA PHE A 134 7.87 -22.28 6.73
C PHE A 134 7.40 -20.82 6.62
N ALA A 135 8.33 -19.87 6.70
CA ALA A 135 8.08 -18.44 6.56
C ALA A 135 7.59 -18.06 5.16
N PHE A 136 8.15 -18.68 4.14
CA PHE A 136 7.76 -18.47 2.75
C PHE A 136 6.34 -18.97 2.49
N VAL A 137 5.99 -20.15 3.00
CA VAL A 137 4.61 -20.68 2.92
C VAL A 137 3.63 -19.78 3.68
N LEU A 138 4.02 -19.26 4.84
CA LEU A 138 3.20 -18.31 5.61
C LEU A 138 2.99 -17.00 4.86
N ASP A 139 4.06 -16.41 4.29
CA ASP A 139 3.98 -15.18 3.50
C ASP A 139 3.02 -15.38 2.34
N TRP A 140 3.16 -16.49 1.61
CA TRP A 140 2.29 -16.83 0.49
C TRP A 140 0.82 -16.97 0.89
N PHE A 141 0.54 -17.63 2.02
CA PHE A 141 -0.81 -17.68 2.57
C PHE A 141 -1.34 -16.26 2.87
N LEU A 142 -0.56 -15.44 3.58
CA LEU A 142 -0.95 -14.07 3.93
C LEU A 142 -1.17 -13.18 2.70
N ARG A 143 -0.34 -13.30 1.66
CA ARG A 143 -0.55 -12.62 0.37
C ARG A 143 -1.84 -13.09 -0.31
N GLY A 144 -2.23 -14.36 -0.16
CA GLY A 144 -3.54 -14.84 -0.60
C GLY A 144 -4.68 -14.16 0.16
N VAL A 145 -4.56 -14.01 1.48
CA VAL A 145 -5.56 -13.38 2.38
C VAL A 145 -5.71 -11.87 2.17
N THR A 146 -4.73 -11.19 1.57
CA THR A 146 -4.83 -9.76 1.22
C THR A 146 -5.45 -9.53 -0.17
N THR A 147 -5.59 -10.57 -0.97
CA THR A 147 -5.92 -10.47 -2.40
C THR A 147 -7.42 -10.46 -2.66
N ASP A 148 -7.96 -9.34 -3.16
CA ASP A 148 -9.36 -9.26 -3.55
C ASP A 148 -9.66 -10.02 -4.86
N VAL A 149 -10.24 -11.22 -4.69
CA VAL A 149 -10.74 -12.07 -5.80
C VAL A 149 -11.80 -11.35 -6.65
N GLY A 150 -12.45 -10.30 -6.10
CA GLY A 150 -13.35 -9.42 -6.84
C GLY A 150 -12.67 -8.64 -7.98
N ILE A 151 -11.36 -8.36 -7.88
CA ILE A 151 -10.57 -7.70 -8.92
C ILE A 151 -10.56 -8.55 -10.20
N MET A 152 -10.51 -9.87 -10.07
CA MET A 152 -10.55 -10.79 -11.22
C MET A 152 -11.88 -10.69 -12.00
N LYS A 153 -13.01 -10.51 -11.31
CA LYS A 153 -14.32 -10.33 -11.96
C LYS A 153 -14.47 -8.98 -12.66
N LYS A 154 -13.73 -7.98 -12.19
CA LYS A 154 -13.67 -6.64 -12.78
C LYS A 154 -12.53 -6.50 -13.80
N SER A 155 -11.76 -7.57 -14.03
CA SER A 155 -10.66 -7.58 -14.98
C SER A 155 -11.20 -7.29 -16.38
N GLY A 156 -10.85 -6.13 -16.92
CA GLY A 156 -11.23 -5.75 -18.27
C GLY A 156 -10.55 -6.63 -19.30
N THR A 157 -11.14 -6.73 -20.50
CA THR A 157 -10.58 -7.48 -21.64
C THR A 157 -9.10 -7.17 -21.91
N LYS A 158 -8.66 -5.94 -21.59
CA LYS A 158 -7.27 -5.48 -21.74
C LYS A 158 -6.28 -6.37 -20.98
N SER A 159 -6.54 -6.65 -19.70
CA SER A 159 -5.65 -7.42 -18.83
C SER A 159 -5.57 -8.89 -19.24
N VAL A 160 -6.68 -9.45 -19.73
CA VAL A 160 -6.73 -10.82 -20.25
C VAL A 160 -5.84 -10.95 -21.49
N VAL A 161 -5.95 -10.01 -22.44
CA VAL A 161 -5.10 -10.01 -23.65
C VAL A 161 -3.62 -9.89 -23.28
N ILE A 162 -3.29 -8.98 -22.36
CA ILE A 162 -1.90 -8.75 -21.92
C ILE A 162 -1.36 -9.98 -21.18
N GLY A 163 -2.13 -10.58 -20.27
CA GLY A 163 -1.74 -11.80 -19.55
C GLY A 163 -1.50 -12.99 -20.49
N ILE A 164 -2.42 -13.25 -21.42
CA ILE A 164 -2.28 -14.36 -22.38
C ILE A 164 -1.05 -14.17 -23.27
N THR A 165 -0.89 -12.99 -23.87
CA THR A 165 0.22 -12.72 -24.80
C THR A 165 1.58 -12.70 -24.11
N SER A 166 1.67 -12.11 -22.91
CA SER A 166 2.92 -12.01 -22.12
C SER A 166 3.43 -13.36 -21.61
N MET A 167 2.60 -14.40 -21.56
CA MET A 167 3.02 -15.73 -21.15
C MET A 167 3.21 -16.70 -22.33
N ILE A 168 2.24 -16.78 -23.25
CA ILE A 168 2.28 -17.76 -24.35
C ILE A 168 3.43 -17.45 -25.31
N ILE A 169 3.62 -16.18 -25.69
CA ILE A 169 4.63 -15.83 -26.70
C ILE A 169 6.05 -16.09 -26.19
N PRO A 170 6.46 -15.62 -24.98
CA PRO A 170 7.78 -15.93 -24.45
C PRO A 170 8.02 -17.43 -24.21
N TRP A 171 6.97 -18.18 -23.83
CA TRP A 171 7.04 -19.63 -23.70
C TRP A 171 7.36 -20.32 -25.02
N GLN A 172 6.69 -19.94 -26.11
CA GLN A 172 6.98 -20.50 -27.43
C GLN A 172 8.36 -20.08 -27.94
N ILE A 173 8.77 -18.82 -27.70
CA ILE A 173 10.12 -18.36 -28.04
C ILE A 173 11.18 -19.17 -27.28
N GLY A 174 10.98 -19.44 -25.99
CA GLY A 174 11.88 -20.29 -25.20
C GLY A 174 12.00 -21.71 -25.77
N LYS A 175 10.87 -22.33 -26.16
CA LYS A 175 10.86 -23.64 -26.84
C LYS A 175 11.58 -23.62 -28.19
N LEU A 176 11.37 -22.58 -28.99
CA LEU A 176 12.04 -22.41 -30.28
C LEU A 176 13.55 -22.23 -30.10
N LEU A 177 13.97 -21.45 -29.11
CA LEU A 177 15.38 -21.27 -28.76
C LEU A 177 16.02 -22.59 -28.32
N TYR A 178 15.32 -23.37 -27.49
CA TYR A 178 15.77 -24.71 -27.10
C TYR A 178 15.91 -25.61 -28.34
N SER A 179 14.88 -25.74 -29.17
CA SER A 179 14.91 -26.59 -30.37
C SER A 179 16.00 -26.17 -31.36
N SER A 180 16.25 -24.87 -31.49
CA SER A 180 17.36 -24.37 -32.32
C SER A 180 18.72 -24.80 -31.79
N ARG A 181 18.93 -24.74 -30.46
CA ARG A 181 20.20 -25.16 -29.84
C ARG A 181 20.38 -26.66 -29.91
N GLU A 182 19.29 -27.41 -29.72
CA GLU A 182 19.27 -28.87 -29.80
C GLU A 182 19.73 -29.33 -31.19
N LYS A 183 19.25 -28.68 -32.25
CA LYS A 183 19.71 -28.93 -33.63
C LYS A 183 21.15 -28.54 -33.89
N SER A 184 21.69 -27.55 -33.17
CA SER A 184 23.08 -27.12 -33.31
C SER A 184 24.05 -27.98 -32.49
N SER A 185 23.57 -28.92 -31.66
CA SER A 185 24.38 -29.79 -30.79
C SER A 185 25.29 -29.05 -29.80
N ILE A 186 24.91 -27.83 -29.39
CA ILE A 186 25.62 -27.01 -28.39
C ILE A 186 24.79 -27.04 -27.10
N LEU A 187 24.66 -28.22 -26.46
CA LEU A 187 23.96 -28.36 -25.18
C LEU A 187 24.86 -28.97 -24.11
N THR A 188 24.98 -28.21 -23.03
CA THR A 188 25.48 -28.64 -21.73
C THR A 188 24.33 -28.72 -20.71
N MET A 189 23.28 -27.91 -20.88
CA MET A 189 22.09 -27.97 -20.05
C MET A 189 21.10 -29.06 -20.51
N THR A 190 20.39 -29.64 -19.55
CA THR A 190 19.34 -30.65 -19.81
C THR A 190 18.04 -30.02 -20.31
N GLU A 191 17.20 -30.80 -21.00
CA GLU A 191 15.85 -30.38 -21.41
C GLU A 191 15.01 -29.86 -20.21
N MET A 192 15.18 -30.49 -19.04
CA MET A 192 14.49 -30.09 -17.81
C MET A 192 14.94 -28.72 -17.32
N GLU A 193 16.25 -28.43 -17.36
CA GLU A 193 16.77 -27.11 -17.00
C GLU A 193 16.25 -26.02 -17.93
N TYR A 194 16.23 -26.27 -19.24
CA TYR A 194 15.61 -25.33 -20.20
C TYR A 194 14.12 -25.15 -19.97
N THR A 195 13.39 -26.21 -19.60
CA THR A 195 11.95 -26.14 -19.29
C THR A 195 11.70 -25.29 -18.05
N VAL A 196 12.47 -25.51 -16.98
CA VAL A 196 12.38 -24.73 -15.73
C VAL A 196 12.75 -23.27 -15.98
N MET A 197 13.82 -23.01 -16.74
CA MET A 197 14.24 -21.67 -17.11
C MET A 197 13.19 -20.95 -17.97
N THR A 198 12.65 -21.62 -18.99
CA THR A 198 11.58 -21.06 -19.84
C THR A 198 10.34 -20.74 -19.02
N PHE A 199 9.90 -21.66 -18.15
CA PHE A 199 8.74 -21.44 -17.28
C PHE A 199 8.96 -20.23 -16.36
N THR A 200 10.10 -20.20 -15.67
CA THR A 200 10.46 -19.11 -14.75
C THR A 200 10.55 -17.77 -15.48
N MET A 201 10.97 -17.76 -16.75
CA MET A 201 11.06 -16.54 -17.57
C MET A 201 9.72 -16.05 -18.07
N SER A 202 8.87 -16.95 -18.54
CA SER A 202 7.55 -16.61 -19.09
C SER A 202 6.53 -16.28 -18.02
N MET A 203 6.63 -16.89 -16.84
CA MET A 203 5.68 -16.69 -15.77
C MET A 203 5.80 -15.30 -15.12
N THR A 204 4.67 -14.67 -14.82
CA THR A 204 4.58 -13.42 -14.04
C THR A 204 3.54 -13.59 -12.94
N PRO A 205 3.93 -14.05 -11.75
CA PRO A 205 2.99 -14.34 -10.69
C PRO A 205 2.28 -13.08 -10.21
N PHE A 206 0.97 -13.17 -9.94
CA PHE A 206 0.23 -12.06 -9.34
C PHE A 206 0.89 -11.57 -8.04
N THR A 207 1.38 -12.50 -7.21
CA THR A 207 1.98 -12.18 -5.91
C THR A 207 3.23 -11.30 -6.05
N CYS A 208 4.10 -11.58 -7.03
CA CYS A 208 5.27 -10.77 -7.32
C CYS A 208 4.89 -9.36 -7.79
N VAL A 209 3.94 -9.26 -8.72
CA VAL A 209 3.45 -7.97 -9.23
C VAL A 209 2.79 -7.17 -8.11
N ASN A 210 1.94 -7.81 -7.30
CA ASN A 210 1.28 -7.16 -6.18
C ASN A 210 2.29 -6.66 -5.14
N MET A 211 3.29 -7.47 -4.80
CA MET A 211 4.35 -7.08 -3.87
C MET A 211 5.12 -5.86 -4.39
N LEU A 212 5.55 -5.87 -5.64
CA LEU A 212 6.24 -4.75 -6.26
C LEU A 212 5.38 -3.48 -6.26
N LEU A 213 4.14 -3.58 -6.71
CA LEU A 213 3.24 -2.42 -6.79
C LEU A 213 2.91 -1.87 -5.40
N THR A 214 2.83 -2.73 -4.38
CA THR A 214 2.60 -2.34 -2.99
C THR A 214 3.81 -1.58 -2.43
N ASP A 215 5.02 -2.11 -2.63
CA ASP A 215 6.26 -1.45 -2.20
C ASP A 215 6.47 -0.11 -2.91
N LEU A 216 6.11 -0.02 -4.20
CA LEU A 216 6.14 1.22 -4.98
C LEU A 216 4.93 2.14 -4.74
N LYS A 217 3.93 1.70 -3.96
CA LYS A 217 2.67 2.40 -3.69
C LYS A 217 1.92 2.86 -4.95
N ILE A 218 1.90 2.01 -5.97
CA ILE A 218 1.22 2.22 -7.27
C ILE A 218 0.13 1.15 -7.54
N VAL A 219 -0.27 0.39 -6.53
CA VAL A 219 -1.34 -0.64 -6.64
C VAL A 219 -2.62 -0.09 -7.26
N HIS A 220 -3.04 1.11 -6.86
CA HIS A 220 -4.32 1.68 -7.25
C HIS A 220 -4.30 2.44 -8.58
N THR A 221 -3.18 2.51 -9.29
CA THR A 221 -3.15 3.14 -10.62
C THR A 221 -3.85 2.24 -11.65
N ASP A 222 -4.37 2.82 -12.73
CA ASP A 222 -5.05 2.05 -13.79
C ASP A 222 -4.16 0.96 -14.37
N PHE A 223 -2.90 1.28 -14.68
CA PHE A 223 -1.92 0.29 -15.16
C PHE A 223 -1.52 -0.70 -14.07
N GLY A 224 -1.52 -0.32 -12.79
CA GLY A 224 -1.26 -1.21 -11.66
C GLY A 224 -2.35 -2.27 -11.51
N GLN A 225 -3.61 -1.87 -11.60
CA GLN A 225 -4.75 -2.79 -11.60
C GLN A 225 -4.74 -3.70 -12.83
N ILE A 226 -4.37 -3.19 -14.00
CA ILE A 226 -4.20 -3.99 -15.23
C ILE A 226 -3.07 -5.01 -15.05
N ALA A 227 -1.92 -4.61 -14.49
CA ALA A 227 -0.79 -5.49 -14.25
C ALA A 227 -1.13 -6.63 -13.27
N GLN A 228 -1.81 -6.31 -12.17
CA GLN A 228 -2.28 -7.29 -11.19
C GLN A 228 -3.22 -8.30 -11.84
N SER A 229 -4.26 -7.82 -12.52
CA SER A 229 -5.22 -8.71 -13.17
C SER A 229 -4.60 -9.54 -14.30
N ALA A 230 -3.63 -8.99 -15.04
CA ALA A 230 -2.84 -9.75 -16.01
C ALA A 230 -1.97 -10.84 -15.33
N GLY A 231 -1.36 -10.54 -14.18
CA GLY A 231 -0.64 -11.51 -13.34
C GLY A 231 -1.49 -12.69 -12.87
N MET A 232 -2.76 -12.45 -12.52
CA MET A 232 -3.69 -13.54 -12.18
C MET A 232 -4.03 -14.42 -13.39
N VAL A 233 -4.14 -13.81 -14.57
CA VAL A 233 -4.37 -14.55 -15.82
C VAL A 233 -3.17 -15.42 -16.16
N THR A 234 -1.95 -14.92 -15.95
CA THR A 234 -0.73 -15.73 -16.10
C THR A 234 -0.65 -16.85 -15.07
N ASP A 235 -1.09 -16.65 -13.83
CA ASP A 235 -1.20 -17.74 -12.83
C ASP A 235 -2.13 -18.87 -13.29
N LEU A 236 -3.29 -18.52 -13.84
CA LEU A 236 -4.23 -19.50 -14.40
C LEU A 236 -3.65 -20.23 -15.62
N LEU A 237 -3.00 -19.49 -16.52
CA LEU A 237 -2.35 -20.08 -17.71
C LEU A 237 -1.18 -21.00 -17.32
N ALA A 238 -0.40 -20.65 -16.30
CA ALA A 238 0.69 -21.46 -15.78
C ALA A 238 0.22 -22.82 -15.33
N PHE A 239 -0.92 -22.86 -14.65
CA PHE A 239 -1.56 -24.10 -14.27
C PHE A 239 -1.89 -24.96 -15.51
N PHE A 240 -2.59 -24.41 -16.50
CA PHE A 240 -2.95 -25.16 -17.71
C PHE A 240 -1.72 -25.63 -18.51
N LEU A 241 -0.68 -24.80 -18.64
CA LEU A 241 0.56 -25.17 -19.30
C LEU A 241 1.32 -26.27 -18.56
N THR A 242 1.29 -26.27 -17.22
CA THR A 242 1.95 -27.30 -16.42
C THR A 242 1.23 -28.64 -16.58
N VAL A 243 -0.10 -28.67 -16.41
CA VAL A 243 -0.88 -29.92 -16.57
C VAL A 243 -0.74 -30.48 -17.98
N SER A 244 -0.85 -29.63 -19.01
CA SER A 244 -0.68 -30.07 -20.40
C SER A 244 0.72 -30.62 -20.67
N ALA A 245 1.78 -29.99 -20.14
CA ALA A 245 3.14 -30.52 -20.26
C ALA A 245 3.30 -31.91 -19.61
N TYR A 246 2.62 -32.17 -18.49
CA TYR A 246 2.62 -33.49 -17.85
C TYR A 246 1.81 -34.52 -18.62
N VAL A 247 0.62 -34.17 -19.10
CA VAL A 247 -0.20 -35.06 -19.95
C VAL A 247 0.59 -35.48 -21.20
N SER A 248 1.32 -34.56 -21.82
CA SER A 248 2.13 -34.88 -23.01
C SER A 248 3.32 -35.80 -22.72
N ARG A 249 3.82 -35.87 -21.48
CA ARG A 249 4.94 -36.75 -21.10
C ARG A 249 4.49 -38.09 -20.55
N ASP A 250 3.46 -38.08 -19.69
CA ASP A 250 2.85 -39.27 -19.10
C ASP A 250 1.36 -38.97 -18.86
N GLU A 251 0.51 -39.52 -19.74
CA GLU A 251 -0.93 -39.34 -19.67
C GLU A 251 -1.52 -39.75 -18.32
N THR A 252 -0.98 -40.82 -17.71
CA THR A 252 -1.51 -41.33 -16.43
C THR A 252 -1.19 -40.40 -15.28
N GLN A 253 0.01 -39.79 -15.27
CA GLN A 253 0.39 -38.77 -14.29
C GLN A 253 -0.37 -37.47 -14.53
N GLY A 254 -0.56 -37.07 -15.78
CA GLY A 254 -1.33 -35.88 -16.15
C GLY A 254 -2.78 -35.97 -15.69
N VAL A 255 -3.46 -37.11 -15.88
CA VAL A 255 -4.84 -37.31 -15.42
C VAL A 255 -4.92 -37.32 -13.89
N LYS A 256 -3.98 -37.99 -13.19
CA LYS A 256 -3.91 -37.97 -11.72
C LYS A 256 -3.74 -36.54 -11.18
N MET A 257 -2.88 -35.75 -11.83
CA MET A 257 -2.62 -34.35 -11.50
C MET A 257 -3.88 -33.48 -11.70
N GLY A 258 -4.61 -33.69 -12.80
CA GLY A 258 -5.89 -33.03 -13.07
C GLY A 258 -6.97 -33.36 -12.05
N LEU A 259 -7.13 -34.64 -11.67
CA LEU A 259 -8.09 -35.06 -10.64
C LEU A 259 -7.75 -34.50 -9.26
N ALA A 260 -6.47 -34.53 -8.87
CA ALA A 260 -6.00 -33.94 -7.62
C ALA A 260 -6.33 -32.44 -7.54
N PHE A 261 -6.17 -31.74 -8.65
CA PHE A 261 -6.51 -30.33 -8.73
C PHE A 261 -8.01 -30.05 -8.59
N MET A 262 -8.87 -30.84 -9.25
CA MET A 262 -10.33 -30.72 -9.10
C MET A 262 -10.75 -30.95 -7.63
N ALA A 263 -10.20 -31.99 -6.99
CA ALA A 263 -10.44 -32.24 -5.57
C ALA A 263 -10.00 -31.08 -4.69
N PHE A 264 -8.83 -30.48 -4.98
CA PHE A 264 -8.32 -29.34 -4.25
C PHE A 264 -9.22 -28.09 -4.39
N PHE A 265 -9.73 -27.78 -5.58
CA PHE A 265 -10.64 -26.63 -5.72
C PHE A 265 -11.98 -26.82 -5.03
N ILE A 266 -12.53 -28.04 -5.05
CA ILE A 266 -13.72 -28.38 -4.26
C ILE A 266 -13.42 -28.14 -2.77
N PHE A 267 -12.26 -28.59 -2.30
CA PHE A 267 -11.83 -28.35 -0.93
C PHE A 267 -11.68 -26.86 -0.58
N VAL A 268 -11.03 -26.06 -1.43
CA VAL A 268 -10.91 -24.60 -1.27
C VAL A 268 -12.30 -23.94 -1.21
N TYR A 269 -13.24 -24.39 -2.03
CA TYR A 269 -14.63 -23.91 -1.98
C TYR A 269 -15.29 -24.24 -0.64
N LEU A 270 -15.13 -25.46 -0.12
CA LEU A 270 -15.66 -25.85 1.20
C LEU A 270 -15.06 -25.01 2.33
N VAL A 271 -13.73 -24.78 2.31
CA VAL A 271 -13.05 -23.93 3.29
C VAL A 271 -13.60 -22.50 3.21
N ARG A 272 -13.82 -21.95 2.01
CA ARG A 272 -14.43 -20.63 1.86
C ARG A 272 -15.81 -20.54 2.50
N GLN A 273 -16.66 -21.56 2.32
CA GLN A 273 -17.98 -21.59 2.96
C GLN A 273 -17.86 -21.65 4.49
N PHE A 274 -16.92 -22.45 5.00
CA PHE A 274 -16.64 -22.53 6.43
C PHE A 274 -16.17 -21.18 7.00
N MET A 275 -15.26 -20.47 6.33
CA MET A 275 -14.79 -19.15 6.77
C MET A 275 -15.91 -18.11 6.77
N LEU A 276 -16.79 -18.13 5.76
CA LEU A 276 -17.98 -17.26 5.74
C LEU A 276 -18.97 -17.59 6.87
N TRP A 277 -19.09 -18.87 7.24
CA TRP A 277 -19.87 -19.29 8.39
C TRP A 277 -19.28 -18.76 9.70
N VAL A 278 -17.96 -18.84 9.90
CA VAL A 278 -17.28 -18.27 11.07
C VAL A 278 -17.57 -16.78 11.21
N ILE A 279 -17.52 -16.02 10.11
CA ILE A 279 -17.80 -14.58 10.12
C ILE A 279 -19.24 -14.30 10.58
N ARG A 280 -20.22 -15.08 10.12
CA ARG A 280 -21.63 -14.91 10.56
C ARG A 280 -21.83 -15.20 12.05
N HIS A 281 -21.00 -16.05 12.64
CA HIS A 281 -21.07 -16.43 14.05
C HIS A 281 -20.16 -15.58 14.97
N THR A 282 -19.38 -14.66 14.40
CA THR A 282 -18.53 -13.76 15.18
C THR A 282 -19.27 -12.44 15.40
N PRO A 283 -19.50 -11.97 16.65
CA PRO A 283 -20.20 -10.71 16.89
C PRO A 283 -19.41 -9.52 16.33
N GLU A 284 -20.11 -8.54 15.76
CA GLU A 284 -19.51 -7.32 15.18
C GLU A 284 -18.69 -6.58 16.25
N GLY A 285 -17.41 -6.32 15.97
CA GLY A 285 -16.47 -5.63 16.88
C GLY A 285 -15.72 -6.53 17.88
N ALA A 286 -16.07 -7.81 18.01
CA ALA A 286 -15.31 -8.75 18.84
C ALA A 286 -14.18 -9.41 18.04
N PRO A 287 -13.00 -9.66 18.66
CA PRO A 287 -11.92 -10.38 17.98
C PRO A 287 -12.33 -11.82 17.67
N VAL A 288 -11.99 -12.29 16.46
CA VAL A 288 -12.20 -13.69 16.08
C VAL A 288 -11.44 -14.60 17.05
N LYS A 289 -12.08 -15.69 17.50
CA LYS A 289 -11.43 -16.66 18.39
C LYS A 289 -10.15 -17.22 17.74
N ASN A 290 -9.06 -17.24 18.51
CA ASN A 290 -7.75 -17.71 18.06
C ASN A 290 -7.78 -19.13 17.46
N VAL A 291 -8.69 -19.99 17.92
CA VAL A 291 -8.87 -21.36 17.41
C VAL A 291 -9.10 -21.38 15.90
N TYR A 292 -9.94 -20.48 15.36
CA TYR A 292 -10.21 -20.42 13.92
C TYR A 292 -8.98 -19.96 13.11
N LEU A 293 -8.15 -19.10 13.69
CA LEU A 293 -6.89 -18.66 13.08
C LEU A 293 -5.90 -19.84 12.98
N TYR A 294 -5.75 -20.62 14.05
CA TYR A 294 -4.88 -21.79 14.06
C TYR A 294 -5.36 -22.90 13.12
N ILE A 295 -6.68 -23.12 13.02
CA ILE A 295 -7.26 -24.04 12.03
C ILE A 295 -6.93 -23.57 10.60
N GLY A 296 -7.09 -22.27 10.31
CA GLY A 296 -6.75 -21.70 9.01
C GLY A 296 -5.29 -21.90 8.64
N LEU A 297 -4.36 -21.65 9.58
CA LEU A 297 -2.94 -21.90 9.38
C LEU A 297 -2.63 -23.39 9.17
N LEU A 298 -3.21 -24.28 9.99
CA LEU A 298 -3.02 -25.71 9.85
C LEU A 298 -3.46 -26.20 8.47
N LEU A 299 -4.62 -25.74 8.00
CA LEU A 299 -5.13 -26.02 6.65
C LEU A 299 -4.15 -25.51 5.57
N ALA A 300 -3.58 -24.31 5.73
CA ALA A 300 -2.58 -23.77 4.83
C ALA A 300 -1.34 -24.69 4.71
N TYR A 301 -0.79 -25.17 5.82
CA TYR A 301 0.34 -26.10 5.78
C TYR A 301 -0.02 -27.50 5.24
N LEU A 302 -1.22 -28.00 5.55
CA LEU A 302 -1.72 -29.25 4.95
C LEU A 302 -1.86 -29.13 3.43
N SER A 303 -2.28 -27.98 2.93
CA SER A 303 -2.34 -27.73 1.48
C SER A 303 -0.96 -27.69 0.83
N TYR A 304 0.07 -27.17 1.52
CA TYR A 304 1.45 -27.24 1.06
C TYR A 304 1.90 -28.69 0.89
N LEU A 305 1.62 -29.56 1.87
CA LEU A 305 1.97 -30.98 1.79
C LEU A 305 1.25 -31.68 0.64
N TYR A 306 -0.04 -31.39 0.46
CA TYR A 306 -0.83 -31.91 -0.66
C TYR A 306 -0.21 -31.53 -2.02
N TRP A 307 0.11 -30.25 -2.21
CA TRP A 307 0.69 -29.76 -3.46
C TRP A 307 2.13 -30.23 -3.67
N SER A 308 2.93 -30.35 -2.62
CA SER A 308 4.29 -30.88 -2.72
C SER A 308 4.32 -32.31 -3.27
N ARG A 309 3.31 -33.12 -2.89
CA ARG A 309 3.13 -34.50 -3.34
C ARG A 309 2.64 -34.62 -4.79
N PHE A 310 1.72 -33.75 -5.23
CA PHE A 310 1.00 -33.92 -6.51
C PHE A 310 1.32 -32.88 -7.60
N LEU A 311 1.67 -31.63 -7.25
CA LEU A 311 1.64 -30.47 -8.16
C LEU A 311 2.96 -29.66 -8.22
N PHE A 312 4.06 -30.28 -7.80
CA PHE A 312 5.45 -29.81 -7.83
C PHE A 312 5.81 -28.59 -6.98
N PHE A 313 4.95 -27.59 -6.87
CA PHE A 313 5.21 -26.37 -6.12
C PHE A 313 4.23 -26.21 -4.95
N GLY A 314 4.65 -26.69 -3.78
CA GLY A 314 3.85 -26.73 -2.55
C GLY A 314 3.20 -25.41 -2.12
N PRO A 315 3.93 -24.27 -2.11
CA PRO A 315 3.42 -22.99 -1.59
C PRO A 315 2.15 -22.48 -2.29
N LEU A 316 1.91 -22.88 -3.54
CA LEU A 316 0.71 -22.52 -4.28
C LEU A 316 -0.58 -23.02 -3.63
N GLY A 317 -0.55 -24.16 -2.93
CA GLY A 317 -1.68 -24.63 -2.15
C GLY A 317 -2.04 -23.67 -1.01
N ALA A 318 -1.04 -23.17 -0.29
CA ALA A 318 -1.23 -22.24 0.81
C ALA A 318 -1.78 -20.89 0.31
N PHE A 319 -1.27 -20.40 -0.81
CA PHE A 319 -1.81 -19.20 -1.46
C PHE A 319 -3.28 -19.37 -1.88
N ALA A 320 -3.62 -20.50 -2.51
CA ALA A 320 -5.00 -20.77 -2.93
C ALA A 320 -5.98 -20.89 -1.74
N LEU A 321 -5.53 -21.44 -0.61
CA LEU A 321 -6.31 -21.39 0.63
C LEU A 321 -6.40 -19.98 1.21
N GLY A 322 -5.36 -19.16 1.09
CA GLY A 322 -5.41 -17.74 1.45
C GLY A 322 -6.51 -17.00 0.69
N LEU A 323 -6.66 -17.27 -0.62
CA LEU A 323 -7.74 -16.71 -1.45
C LEU A 323 -9.16 -17.14 -1.03
N ALA A 324 -9.29 -18.26 -0.31
CA ALA A 324 -10.58 -18.68 0.25
C ALA A 324 -10.99 -17.84 1.46
N VAL A 325 -10.03 -17.23 2.16
CA VAL A 325 -10.28 -16.33 3.28
C VAL A 325 -10.77 -15.00 2.72
N PRO A 326 -11.95 -14.51 3.13
CA PRO A 326 -12.44 -13.22 2.66
C PRO A 326 -11.53 -12.09 3.18
N ASN A 327 -11.15 -11.21 2.26
CA ASN A 327 -10.29 -10.06 2.54
C ASN A 327 -11.01 -9.04 3.44
N GLY A 328 -10.26 -8.42 4.35
CA GLY A 328 -10.78 -7.37 5.24
C GLY A 328 -11.33 -7.87 6.58
N PRO A 329 -11.95 -6.97 7.37
CA PRO A 329 -12.49 -7.30 8.69
C PRO A 329 -13.74 -8.20 8.61
N PRO A 330 -13.97 -9.08 9.61
CA PRO A 330 -13.20 -9.26 10.84
C PRO A 330 -12.07 -10.32 10.77
N LEU A 331 -11.96 -11.11 9.70
CA LEU A 331 -11.11 -12.31 9.68
C LEU A 331 -9.75 -12.09 8.99
N GLY A 332 -9.74 -11.60 7.75
CA GLY A 332 -8.51 -11.41 6.98
C GLY A 332 -7.59 -10.37 7.62
N SER A 333 -8.14 -9.29 8.16
CA SER A 333 -7.38 -8.26 8.87
C SER A 333 -6.66 -8.79 10.11
N VAL A 334 -7.26 -9.74 10.84
CA VAL A 334 -6.66 -10.33 12.04
C VAL A 334 -5.49 -11.26 11.71
N PHE A 335 -5.56 -12.00 10.59
CA PHE A 335 -4.41 -12.78 10.11
C PHE A 335 -3.22 -11.88 9.80
N ILE A 336 -3.44 -10.79 9.07
CA ILE A 336 -2.40 -9.84 8.69
C ILE A 336 -1.82 -9.17 9.94
N GLN A 337 -2.66 -8.61 10.82
CA GLN A 337 -2.21 -7.94 12.04
C GLN A 337 -1.37 -8.85 12.95
N LYS A 338 -1.72 -10.14 13.04
CA LYS A 338 -1.05 -11.06 13.96
C LYS A 338 0.22 -11.68 13.39
N PHE A 339 0.27 -11.96 12.09
CA PHE A 339 1.35 -12.76 11.50
C PHE A 339 2.22 -12.00 10.49
N ASP A 340 1.73 -10.98 9.79
CA ASP A 340 2.48 -10.33 8.71
C ASP A 340 3.73 -9.62 9.22
N SER A 341 3.59 -8.78 10.25
CA SER A 341 4.74 -8.06 10.83
C SER A 341 5.80 -8.97 11.45
N PHE A 342 5.36 -10.09 12.04
CA PHE A 342 6.26 -11.08 12.63
C PHE A 342 6.98 -11.89 11.54
N ASN A 343 6.25 -12.34 10.52
CA ASN A 343 6.80 -13.11 9.43
C ASN A 343 7.75 -12.27 8.57
N GLU A 344 7.32 -11.10 8.10
CA GLU A 344 8.14 -10.18 7.29
C GLU A 344 9.35 -9.66 8.09
N GLY A 345 9.19 -9.49 9.40
CA GLY A 345 10.23 -8.98 10.28
C GLY A 345 11.37 -9.96 10.54
N ILE A 346 11.05 -11.20 10.92
CA ILE A 346 12.02 -12.15 11.51
C ILE A 346 12.24 -13.37 10.63
N PHE A 347 11.17 -14.02 10.15
CA PHE A 347 11.28 -15.33 9.50
C PHE A 347 11.47 -15.28 7.99
N LEU A 348 10.77 -14.41 7.27
CA LEU A 348 10.91 -14.25 5.82
C LEU A 348 12.33 -13.82 5.39
N PRO A 349 13.05 -12.97 6.15
CA PRO A 349 14.46 -12.68 5.88
C PRO A 349 15.35 -13.91 5.89
N LEU A 350 15.05 -14.93 6.72
CA LEU A 350 15.79 -16.20 6.71
C LEU A 350 15.66 -16.88 5.36
N PHE A 351 14.44 -16.95 4.81
CA PHE A 351 14.22 -17.51 3.48
C PHE A 351 15.02 -16.77 2.41
N GLY A 352 14.88 -15.44 2.33
CA GLY A 352 15.52 -14.63 1.30
C GLY A 352 17.05 -14.71 1.36
N SER A 353 17.64 -14.65 2.55
CA SER A 353 19.09 -14.64 2.73
C SER A 353 19.73 -16.03 2.62
N LEU A 354 19.19 -17.05 3.30
CA LEU A 354 19.75 -18.40 3.27
C LEU A 354 19.66 -19.02 1.86
N SER A 355 18.59 -18.70 1.12
CA SER A 355 18.46 -19.09 -0.28
C SER A 355 19.59 -18.56 -1.17
N MET A 356 20.07 -17.34 -0.91
CA MET A 356 21.15 -16.73 -1.67
C MET A 356 22.53 -17.22 -1.20
N ILE A 357 22.67 -17.65 0.05
CA ILE A 357 23.89 -18.30 0.55
C ILE A 357 24.12 -19.66 -0.11
N LYS A 358 23.06 -20.37 -0.50
CA LYS A 358 23.14 -21.66 -1.21
C LYS A 358 23.75 -21.58 -2.61
N LEU A 359 23.85 -20.38 -3.20
CA LEU A 359 24.38 -20.20 -4.55
C LEU A 359 25.90 -20.38 -4.56
N ASP A 360 26.43 -21.02 -5.61
CA ASP A 360 27.87 -21.21 -5.78
C ASP A 360 28.51 -19.92 -6.34
N TRP A 361 28.89 -19.05 -5.40
CA TRP A 361 29.53 -17.78 -5.71
C TRP A 361 30.98 -17.95 -6.19
N SER A 362 31.61 -19.09 -5.88
CA SER A 362 32.97 -19.40 -6.31
C SER A 362 33.01 -19.74 -7.81
N PHE A 363 32.03 -20.53 -8.27
CA PHE A 363 31.78 -20.79 -9.68
C PHE A 363 31.53 -19.48 -10.43
N LEU A 364 30.60 -18.65 -9.95
CA LEU A 364 30.27 -17.37 -10.59
C LEU A 364 31.52 -16.48 -10.74
N ARG A 365 32.31 -16.32 -9.68
CA ARG A 365 33.52 -15.47 -9.71
C ARG A 365 34.57 -15.97 -10.70
N LYS A 366 34.83 -17.28 -10.71
CA LYS A 366 35.79 -17.90 -11.62
C LYS A 366 35.38 -17.67 -13.07
N GLU A 367 34.09 -17.83 -13.35
CA GLU A 367 33.56 -17.77 -14.70
C GLU A 367 33.44 -16.30 -15.20
N PHE A 368 33.03 -15.36 -14.34
CA PHE A 368 33.06 -13.92 -14.66
C PHE A 368 34.50 -13.37 -14.81
N GLY A 369 35.44 -13.85 -13.99
CA GLY A 369 36.84 -13.37 -14.00
C GLY A 369 37.64 -13.81 -15.22
N ASN A 370 37.29 -14.96 -15.83
CA ASN A 370 38.03 -15.51 -16.97
C ASN A 370 37.68 -14.91 -18.33
N GLY A 371 36.62 -14.09 -18.44
CA GLY A 371 36.38 -12.99 -19.41
C GLY A 371 36.55 -13.19 -20.93
N ARG A 372 37.19 -14.25 -21.43
CA ARG A 372 37.58 -14.40 -22.84
C ARG A 372 36.93 -15.59 -23.54
N HIS A 373 36.31 -16.51 -22.81
CA HIS A 373 35.67 -17.68 -23.39
C HIS A 373 34.55 -18.22 -22.47
N LEU A 374 33.33 -17.67 -22.58
CA LEU A 374 32.13 -18.24 -21.96
C LEU A 374 31.89 -19.65 -22.55
N HIS A 375 32.12 -20.71 -21.78
CA HIS A 375 31.78 -22.08 -22.18
C HIS A 375 30.73 -22.68 -21.22
N GLY A 376 29.99 -23.68 -21.72
CA GLY A 376 29.05 -24.47 -20.92
C GLY A 376 27.80 -23.73 -20.43
N HIS A 377 27.37 -24.05 -19.21
CA HIS A 377 26.11 -23.58 -18.61
C HIS A 377 25.98 -22.06 -18.58
N MET A 378 27.09 -21.33 -18.38
CA MET A 378 27.09 -19.88 -18.34
C MET A 378 26.78 -19.26 -19.71
N TYR A 379 27.41 -19.75 -20.79
CA TYR A 379 27.09 -19.29 -22.16
C TYR A 379 25.62 -19.52 -22.49
N GLU A 380 25.10 -20.71 -22.21
CA GLU A 380 23.73 -21.07 -22.49
C GLU A 380 22.74 -20.21 -21.71
N CYS A 381 22.94 -20.01 -20.42
CA CYS A 381 22.09 -19.12 -19.61
C CYS A 381 22.18 -17.65 -20.04
N PHE A 382 23.39 -17.09 -20.22
CA PHE A 382 23.56 -15.68 -20.57
C PHE A 382 23.05 -15.34 -21.97
N SER A 383 23.10 -16.28 -22.90
CA SER A 383 22.52 -16.07 -24.22
C SER A 383 21.01 -16.33 -24.24
N PHE A 384 20.48 -17.23 -23.41
CA PHE A 384 19.05 -17.53 -23.36
C PHE A 384 18.22 -16.50 -22.57
N LEU A 385 18.64 -16.14 -21.35
CA LEU A 385 17.85 -15.33 -20.43
C LEU A 385 17.50 -13.93 -20.99
N PRO A 386 18.44 -13.15 -21.56
CA PRO A 386 18.13 -11.83 -22.09
C PRO A 386 17.19 -11.89 -23.30
N ILE A 387 17.32 -12.90 -24.17
CA ILE A 387 16.46 -13.04 -25.35
C ILE A 387 15.00 -13.25 -24.92
N VAL A 388 14.77 -14.17 -23.97
CA VAL A 388 13.41 -14.43 -23.46
C VAL A 388 12.87 -13.23 -22.68
N TYR A 389 13.72 -12.52 -21.93
CA TYR A 389 13.34 -11.29 -21.23
C TYR A 389 12.93 -10.17 -22.20
N ILE A 390 13.72 -9.92 -23.26
CA ILE A 390 13.40 -8.91 -24.28
C ILE A 390 12.11 -9.30 -25.00
N ALA A 391 11.93 -10.57 -25.34
CA ALA A 391 10.69 -11.06 -25.94
C ALA A 391 9.48 -10.81 -25.03
N LYS A 392 9.62 -11.06 -23.72
CA LYS A 392 8.57 -10.82 -22.72
C LYS A 392 8.25 -9.34 -22.56
N PHE A 393 9.27 -8.49 -22.50
CA PHE A 393 9.09 -7.04 -22.46
C PHE A 393 8.38 -6.54 -23.72
N ALA A 394 8.87 -6.93 -24.91
CA ALA A 394 8.33 -6.50 -26.20
C ALA A 394 6.87 -6.95 -26.39
N THR A 395 6.55 -8.20 -26.05
CA THR A 395 5.19 -8.73 -26.17
C THR A 395 4.21 -8.04 -25.23
N SER A 396 4.61 -7.82 -23.97
CA SER A 396 3.79 -7.10 -22.98
C SER A 396 3.58 -5.64 -23.39
N PHE A 397 4.63 -4.98 -23.89
CA PHE A 397 4.57 -3.60 -24.40
C PHE A 397 3.65 -3.47 -25.62
N LEU A 398 3.81 -4.34 -26.61
CA LEU A 398 3.00 -4.34 -27.84
C LEU A 398 1.53 -4.67 -27.54
N ALA A 399 1.27 -5.62 -26.63
CA ALA A 399 -0.09 -5.94 -26.20
C ALA A 399 -0.76 -4.75 -25.48
N ALA A 400 -0.02 -4.06 -24.60
CA ALA A 400 -0.50 -2.86 -23.93
C ALA A 400 -0.87 -1.76 -24.95
N LEU A 401 0.00 -1.51 -25.93
CA LEU A 401 -0.24 -0.53 -26.99
C LEU A 401 -1.45 -0.89 -27.85
N ALA A 402 -1.59 -2.17 -28.23
CA ALA A 402 -2.74 -2.68 -28.99
C ALA A 402 -4.07 -2.49 -28.25
N THR A 403 -4.05 -2.51 -26.91
CA THR A 403 -5.23 -2.25 -26.05
C THR A 403 -5.51 -0.76 -25.78
N LYS A 404 -4.84 0.14 -26.51
CA LYS A 404 -4.98 1.61 -26.43
C LYS A 404 -4.57 2.20 -25.07
N ILE A 405 -3.55 1.64 -24.43
CA ILE A 405 -2.91 2.24 -23.25
C ILE A 405 -1.88 3.29 -23.73
N PRO A 406 -1.72 4.44 -23.05
CA PRO A 406 -0.71 5.44 -23.40
C PRO A 406 0.70 4.83 -23.50
N LEU A 407 1.57 5.39 -24.34
CA LEU A 407 2.92 4.84 -24.59
C LEU A 407 3.75 4.72 -23.31
N ARG A 408 3.73 5.74 -22.44
CA ARG A 408 4.49 5.72 -21.17
C ARG A 408 4.01 4.61 -20.25
N ASP A 409 2.69 4.50 -20.07
CA ASP A 409 2.08 3.47 -19.22
C ASP A 409 2.30 2.07 -19.79
N SER A 410 2.35 1.93 -21.12
CA SER A 410 2.66 0.67 -21.81
C SER A 410 4.10 0.22 -21.56
N ILE A 411 5.07 1.15 -21.55
CA ILE A 411 6.48 0.84 -21.20
C ILE A 411 6.55 0.39 -19.74
N ILE A 412 5.94 1.13 -18.83
CA ILE A 412 5.91 0.82 -17.40
C ILE A 412 5.27 -0.56 -17.18
N LEU A 413 4.15 -0.85 -17.85
CA LEU A 413 3.47 -2.14 -17.78
C LEU A 413 4.35 -3.28 -18.32
N GLY A 414 5.06 -3.07 -19.43
CA GLY A 414 6.02 -4.03 -19.97
C GLY A 414 7.15 -4.36 -19.00
N VAL A 415 7.67 -3.35 -18.30
CA VAL A 415 8.67 -3.52 -17.24
C VAL A 415 8.08 -4.29 -16.05
N ILE A 416 6.88 -3.94 -15.58
CA ILE A 416 6.20 -4.62 -14.47
C ILE A 416 5.93 -6.10 -14.79
N MET A 417 5.50 -6.41 -16.01
CA MET A 417 5.25 -7.80 -16.41
C MET A 417 6.54 -8.62 -16.48
N GLY A 418 7.72 -7.99 -16.62
CA GLY A 418 9.03 -8.65 -16.62
C GLY A 418 9.65 -8.90 -15.23
N THR A 419 8.93 -8.58 -14.16
CA THR A 419 9.45 -8.57 -12.78
C THR A 419 9.64 -9.97 -12.20
N LYS A 420 10.76 -10.17 -11.51
CA LYS A 420 11.13 -11.42 -10.82
C LYS A 420 11.47 -11.13 -9.36
N SER A 421 10.99 -11.97 -8.45
CA SER A 421 11.13 -11.77 -7.01
C SER A 421 11.04 -13.09 -6.25
N SER A 422 10.30 -13.11 -5.13
CA SER A 422 10.22 -14.21 -4.17
C SER A 422 9.63 -15.50 -4.74
N PHE A 423 8.65 -15.42 -5.65
CA PHE A 423 8.09 -16.60 -6.32
C PHE A 423 9.16 -17.35 -7.08
N GLU A 424 9.90 -16.66 -7.95
CA GLU A 424 10.83 -17.31 -8.87
C GLU A 424 11.99 -17.91 -8.12
N LEU A 425 12.46 -17.25 -7.06
CA LEU A 425 13.46 -17.81 -6.17
C LEU A 425 12.95 -19.10 -5.52
N GLY A 426 11.74 -19.09 -4.95
CA GLY A 426 11.13 -20.28 -4.35
C GLY A 426 10.89 -21.42 -5.35
N TYR A 427 10.48 -21.10 -6.58
CA TYR A 427 10.24 -22.09 -7.63
C TYR A 427 11.54 -22.77 -8.08
N VAL A 428 12.60 -21.97 -8.34
CA VAL A 428 13.91 -22.49 -8.75
C VAL A 428 14.54 -23.31 -7.63
N LEU A 429 14.42 -22.90 -6.35
CA LEU A 429 14.87 -23.70 -5.21
C LEU A 429 14.14 -25.03 -5.09
N THR A 430 12.81 -25.02 -5.26
CA THR A 430 12.02 -26.27 -5.24
C THR A 430 12.42 -27.20 -6.40
N ALA A 431 12.79 -26.64 -7.55
CA ALA A 431 13.31 -27.42 -8.67
C ALA A 431 14.70 -28.02 -8.36
N PHE A 432 15.57 -27.28 -7.67
CA PHE A 432 16.87 -27.76 -7.22
C PHE A 432 16.74 -28.87 -6.17
N GLU A 433 15.89 -28.71 -5.17
CA GLU A 433 15.65 -29.73 -4.14
C GLU A 433 15.06 -31.04 -4.68
N LYS A 434 14.49 -31.01 -5.90
CA LYS A 434 13.98 -32.18 -6.62
C LYS A 434 14.95 -32.69 -7.69
N ASP A 435 16.22 -32.28 -7.64
CA ASP A 435 17.29 -32.65 -8.56
C ASP A 435 16.97 -32.40 -10.05
N ARG A 436 16.16 -31.37 -10.34
CA ARG A 436 15.77 -31.02 -11.73
C ARG A 436 16.70 -30.03 -12.41
N ILE A 437 17.45 -29.28 -11.60
CA ILE A 437 18.41 -28.29 -12.07
C ILE A 437 19.73 -28.48 -11.33
N SER A 438 20.83 -28.25 -12.01
CA SER A 438 22.16 -28.23 -11.41
C SER A 438 22.36 -27.00 -10.49
N LEU A 439 23.33 -27.10 -9.58
CA LEU A 439 23.74 -26.00 -8.69
C LEU A 439 24.23 -24.78 -9.48
N GLU A 440 24.86 -25.00 -10.64
CA GLU A 440 25.33 -23.93 -11.53
C GLU A 440 24.16 -23.12 -12.10
N VAL A 441 23.12 -23.80 -12.61
CA VAL A 441 21.91 -23.16 -13.14
C VAL A 441 21.11 -22.46 -12.04
N LEU A 442 21.01 -23.06 -10.84
CA LEU A 442 20.44 -22.40 -9.67
C LEU A 442 21.17 -21.07 -9.37
N SER A 443 22.50 -21.08 -9.39
CA SER A 443 23.34 -19.91 -9.11
C SER A 443 23.13 -18.80 -10.13
N LEU A 444 23.11 -19.15 -11.42
CA LEU A 444 22.88 -18.19 -12.51
C LEU A 444 21.46 -17.59 -12.46
N LEU A 445 20.44 -18.41 -12.23
CA LEU A 445 19.05 -17.94 -12.08
C LEU A 445 18.87 -17.08 -10.82
N GLY A 446 19.47 -17.46 -9.69
CA GLY A 446 19.41 -16.71 -8.44
C GLY A 446 19.98 -15.30 -8.59
N VAL A 447 21.15 -15.17 -9.23
CA VAL A 447 21.75 -13.86 -9.55
C VAL A 447 20.86 -13.06 -10.50
N TYR A 448 20.32 -13.69 -11.55
CA TYR A 448 19.41 -13.03 -12.47
C TYR A 448 18.16 -12.47 -11.75
N ILE A 449 17.54 -13.25 -10.86
CA ILE A 449 16.38 -12.82 -10.08
C ILE A 449 16.75 -11.64 -9.18
N LEU A 450 17.90 -11.70 -8.48
CA LEU A 450 18.39 -10.59 -7.65
C LEU A 450 18.56 -9.31 -8.48
N VAL A 451 19.24 -9.40 -9.63
CA VAL A 451 19.50 -8.26 -10.52
C VAL A 451 18.19 -7.69 -11.08
N ASN A 452 17.26 -8.53 -11.53
CA ASN A 452 15.96 -8.08 -12.02
C ASN A 452 15.13 -7.39 -10.92
N SER A 453 15.16 -7.94 -9.70
CA SER A 453 14.46 -7.41 -8.53
C SER A 453 15.02 -6.05 -8.09
N LEU A 454 16.31 -5.78 -8.33
CA LEU A 454 16.94 -4.47 -8.09
C LEU A 454 16.65 -3.46 -9.21
N LEU A 455 16.80 -3.87 -10.46
CA LEU A 455 16.72 -2.96 -11.62
C LEU A 455 15.28 -2.54 -11.93
N THR A 456 14.31 -3.44 -11.77
CA THR A 456 12.93 -3.14 -12.16
C THR A 456 12.32 -1.97 -11.37
N PRO A 457 12.36 -1.97 -10.02
CA PRO A 457 11.85 -0.84 -9.23
C PRO A 457 12.55 0.49 -9.56
N MET A 458 13.88 0.46 -9.80
CA MET A 458 14.65 1.64 -10.20
C MET A 458 14.19 2.17 -11.56
N ALA A 459 13.95 1.29 -12.53
CA ALA A 459 13.43 1.65 -13.84
C ALA A 459 12.04 2.28 -13.74
N ILE A 460 11.14 1.68 -12.94
CA ILE A 460 9.80 2.24 -12.72
C ILE A 460 9.87 3.60 -12.04
N HIS A 461 10.72 3.76 -11.03
CA HIS A 461 10.90 5.05 -10.34
C HIS A 461 11.39 6.16 -11.27
N PHE A 462 12.29 5.83 -12.21
CA PHE A 462 12.77 6.79 -13.20
C PHE A 462 11.70 7.13 -14.25
N LEU A 463 10.89 6.14 -14.66
CA LEU A 463 9.85 6.32 -15.68
C LEU A 463 8.55 6.94 -15.13
N TYR A 464 8.28 6.76 -13.84
CA TYR A 464 7.03 7.17 -13.19
C TYR A 464 7.25 8.28 -12.16
N ASP A 465 6.81 9.49 -12.53
CA ASP A 465 6.81 10.64 -11.63
C ASP A 465 5.56 10.63 -10.73
N ARG A 466 5.75 10.20 -9.47
CA ARG A 466 4.65 10.09 -8.48
C ARG A 466 3.96 11.44 -8.23
N SER A 467 4.68 12.56 -8.38
CA SER A 467 4.11 13.90 -8.14
C SER A 467 3.03 14.27 -9.16
N LYS A 468 3.07 13.66 -10.34
CA LYS A 468 2.14 13.94 -11.44
C LYS A 468 0.88 13.07 -11.44
N ARG A 469 0.73 12.16 -10.46
CA ARG A 469 -0.40 11.22 -10.37
C ARG A 469 -1.78 11.90 -10.36
N PHE A 470 -1.86 13.11 -9.80
CA PHE A 470 -3.11 13.87 -9.66
C PHE A 470 -3.17 15.13 -10.54
N VAL A 471 -2.20 15.31 -11.44
CA VAL A 471 -2.22 16.42 -12.39
C VAL A 471 -3.34 16.15 -13.40
N CYS A 472 -4.47 16.80 -13.20
CA CYS A 472 -5.62 16.70 -14.10
C CYS A 472 -5.27 17.39 -15.43
N TYR A 473 -5.56 16.74 -16.56
CA TYR A 473 -5.38 17.33 -17.90
C TYR A 473 -6.41 18.42 -18.25
N GLY A 474 -7.14 18.94 -17.25
CA GLY A 474 -8.08 20.05 -17.36
C GLY A 474 -8.35 20.66 -15.98
N ARG A 475 -8.57 21.98 -15.94
CA ARG A 475 -8.93 22.70 -14.72
C ARG A 475 -10.31 22.25 -14.24
N ARG A 476 -10.44 21.93 -12.96
CA ARG A 476 -11.67 21.53 -12.27
C ARG A 476 -11.94 22.52 -11.15
N ASN A 477 -12.29 23.73 -11.56
CA ASN A 477 -12.63 24.83 -10.66
C ASN A 477 -14.15 25.02 -10.66
N LEU A 478 -14.72 25.43 -9.53
CA LEU A 478 -16.11 25.84 -9.35
C LEU A 478 -16.50 26.91 -10.36
N LYS A 479 -15.61 27.85 -10.67
CA LYS A 479 -15.88 28.91 -11.66
C LYS A 479 -16.22 28.37 -13.06
N GLU A 480 -15.64 27.23 -13.46
CA GLU A 480 -15.75 26.72 -14.82
C GLU A 480 -16.93 25.76 -15.02
N LYS A 481 -17.52 25.23 -13.94
CA LYS A 481 -18.65 24.30 -13.99
C LYS A 481 -19.84 24.82 -13.18
N PRO A 482 -21.05 24.93 -13.75
CA PRO A 482 -22.23 25.42 -13.03
C PRO A 482 -22.78 24.41 -12.00
N GLU A 483 -22.46 23.12 -12.14
CA GLU A 483 -22.91 22.06 -11.23
C GLU A 483 -21.89 21.83 -10.10
N MET A 484 -22.36 21.79 -8.85
CA MET A 484 -21.51 21.64 -7.69
C MET A 484 -21.32 20.15 -7.33
N GLN A 485 -20.15 19.59 -7.67
CA GLN A 485 -19.77 18.20 -7.40
C GLN A 485 -18.80 18.15 -6.21
N THR A 486 -19.35 18.05 -5.01
CA THR A 486 -18.60 18.14 -3.75
C THR A 486 -18.19 16.77 -3.22
N LEU A 487 -16.96 16.68 -2.71
CA LEU A 487 -16.48 15.57 -1.91
C LEU A 487 -16.33 16.01 -0.44
N VAL A 488 -17.19 15.51 0.44
CA VAL A 488 -17.16 15.81 1.88
C VAL A 488 -16.43 14.72 2.62
N CYS A 489 -15.35 15.06 3.30
CA CYS A 489 -14.56 14.11 4.08
C CYS A 489 -14.96 14.17 5.57
N ILE A 490 -15.35 13.02 6.13
CA ILE A 490 -15.75 12.89 7.53
C ILE A 490 -14.76 11.98 8.23
N ASN A 491 -14.04 12.51 9.23
CA ASN A 491 -13.08 11.77 10.05
C ASN A 491 -13.62 11.51 11.46
N LYS A 492 -14.41 12.44 12.00
CA LYS A 492 -15.01 12.37 13.33
C LYS A 492 -16.53 12.57 13.23
N PRO A 493 -17.33 11.99 14.15
CA PRO A 493 -18.78 12.18 14.17
C PRO A 493 -19.17 13.66 14.30
N ASP A 494 -18.39 14.47 15.01
CA ASP A 494 -18.64 15.91 15.18
C ASP A 494 -18.63 16.67 13.85
N ASN A 495 -17.91 16.17 12.85
CA ASN A 495 -17.83 16.77 11.52
C ASN A 495 -19.14 16.63 10.73
N ILE A 496 -20.02 15.69 11.11
CA ILE A 496 -21.28 15.44 10.41
C ILE A 496 -22.15 16.69 10.46
N THR A 497 -22.38 17.22 11.66
CA THR A 497 -23.23 18.40 11.86
C THR A 497 -22.64 19.65 11.22
N SER A 498 -21.32 19.83 11.31
CA SER A 498 -20.64 20.98 10.71
C SER A 498 -20.77 20.98 9.18
N MET A 499 -20.55 19.82 8.54
CA MET A 499 -20.62 19.72 7.08
C MET A 499 -22.04 19.82 6.55
N ILE A 500 -23.02 19.21 7.22
CA ILE A 500 -24.44 19.35 6.84
C ILE A 500 -24.89 20.81 6.97
N SER A 501 -24.46 21.52 8.02
CA SER A 501 -24.77 22.93 8.20
C SER A 501 -24.23 23.79 7.05
N LEU A 502 -23.03 23.48 6.55
CA LEU A 502 -22.41 24.17 5.42
C LEU A 502 -23.11 23.84 4.09
N LEU A 503 -23.39 22.57 3.81
CA LEU A 503 -24.13 22.15 2.61
C LEU A 503 -25.55 22.72 2.54
N ARG A 504 -26.18 22.98 3.70
CA ARG A 504 -27.46 23.68 3.75
C ARG A 504 -27.33 25.15 3.33
N ALA A 505 -26.20 25.79 3.63
CA ALA A 505 -25.93 27.18 3.22
C ALA A 505 -25.83 27.34 1.70
N THR A 506 -25.36 26.31 0.98
CA THR A 506 -25.26 26.33 -0.48
C THR A 506 -26.60 26.13 -1.21
N SER A 507 -27.69 25.79 -0.50
CA SER A 507 -29.08 25.67 -1.00
C SER A 507 -29.22 25.10 -2.42
N PRO A 508 -29.05 23.77 -2.59
CA PRO A 508 -29.19 23.15 -3.89
C PRO A 508 -30.57 23.42 -4.50
N SER A 509 -30.59 23.81 -5.78
CA SER A 509 -31.81 24.19 -6.51
C SER A 509 -31.89 23.46 -7.85
N LYS A 510 -33.05 23.50 -8.52
CA LYS A 510 -33.21 22.90 -9.86
C LYS A 510 -32.31 23.57 -10.91
N ASP A 511 -31.99 24.85 -10.72
CA ASP A 511 -31.12 25.62 -11.61
C ASP A 511 -29.62 25.40 -11.31
N SER A 512 -29.30 24.85 -10.14
CA SER A 512 -27.94 24.51 -9.71
C SER A 512 -27.93 23.21 -8.89
N PRO A 513 -28.02 22.05 -9.55
CA PRO A 513 -28.06 20.77 -8.85
C PRO A 513 -26.72 20.52 -8.14
N MET A 514 -26.79 19.86 -6.98
CA MET A 514 -25.63 19.48 -6.19
C MET A 514 -25.47 17.96 -6.15
N GLU A 515 -24.31 17.48 -6.55
CA GLU A 515 -23.90 16.10 -6.32
C GLU A 515 -22.88 16.08 -5.18
N CYS A 516 -23.22 15.42 -4.07
CA CYS A 516 -22.39 15.36 -2.89
C CYS A 516 -21.96 13.92 -2.62
N CYS A 517 -20.68 13.65 -2.82
CA CYS A 517 -20.05 12.41 -2.39
C CYS A 517 -19.55 12.56 -0.95
N VAL A 518 -20.05 11.74 -0.04
CA VAL A 518 -19.61 11.70 1.36
C VAL A 518 -18.64 10.55 1.54
N LEU A 519 -17.42 10.86 1.97
CA LEU A 519 -16.38 9.88 2.26
C LEU A 519 -16.11 9.82 3.76
N HIS A 520 -16.58 8.74 4.40
CA HIS A 520 -16.27 8.44 5.80
C HIS A 520 -14.91 7.75 5.89
N LEU A 521 -13.93 8.44 6.47
CA LEU A 521 -12.56 7.99 6.62
C LEU A 521 -12.38 7.37 8.01
N ILE A 522 -12.09 6.08 8.04
CA ILE A 522 -11.82 5.34 9.28
C ILE A 522 -10.35 4.95 9.29
N GLU A 523 -9.63 5.31 10.35
CA GLU A 523 -8.23 4.92 10.51
C GLU A 523 -8.10 3.41 10.76
N LEU A 524 -7.34 2.74 9.90
CA LEU A 524 -6.91 1.36 10.13
C LEU A 524 -5.67 1.33 11.01
N LEU A 525 -5.80 0.73 12.19
CA LEU A 525 -4.66 0.35 13.03
C LEU A 525 -4.01 -0.92 12.44
N GLY A 526 -2.91 -0.74 11.70
CA GLY A 526 -2.12 -1.81 11.07
C GLY A 526 -2.06 -1.75 9.54
N GLN A 527 -1.14 -2.50 8.93
CA GLN A 527 -0.92 -2.56 7.47
C GLN A 527 -1.97 -3.44 6.75
N ALA A 528 -3.25 -3.14 6.92
CA ALA A 528 -4.28 -3.72 6.05
C ALA A 528 -4.45 -2.85 4.80
N THR A 529 -4.62 -3.50 3.64
CA THR A 529 -4.87 -2.82 2.36
C THR A 529 -6.11 -1.94 2.45
N PRO A 530 -6.08 -0.72 1.87
CA PRO A 530 -7.19 0.19 2.00
C PRO A 530 -8.40 -0.34 1.24
N THR A 531 -9.53 -0.50 1.93
CA THR A 531 -10.78 -0.98 1.32
C THR A 531 -11.78 0.16 1.24
N PHE A 532 -12.23 0.47 0.02
CA PHE A 532 -13.40 1.31 -0.19
C PHE A 532 -14.66 0.45 -0.16
N ILE A 533 -15.61 0.80 0.68
CA ILE A 533 -16.94 0.18 0.74
C ILE A 533 -17.94 1.23 0.27
N SER A 534 -18.59 1.00 -0.88
CA SER A 534 -19.70 1.85 -1.34
C SER A 534 -21.01 1.39 -0.67
N HIS A 535 -21.67 2.28 0.05
CA HIS A 535 -22.90 1.93 0.78
C HIS A 535 -24.15 1.95 -0.10
N GLN A 536 -24.10 2.49 -1.32
CA GLN A 536 -25.22 2.42 -2.27
C GLN A 536 -25.46 1.02 -2.84
N LEU A 537 -24.43 0.16 -2.89
CA LEU A 537 -24.52 -1.21 -3.43
C LEU A 537 -24.74 -2.28 -2.35
N GLN A 538 -24.66 -1.92 -1.07
CA GLN A 538 -24.86 -2.82 0.06
C GLN A 538 -25.83 -2.20 1.06
N LYS A 539 -27.13 -2.45 0.88
CA LYS A 539 -28.09 -2.24 1.98
C LYS A 539 -27.66 -3.16 3.13
N PRO A 540 -27.32 -2.64 4.32
CA PRO A 540 -27.06 -3.50 5.47
C PRO A 540 -28.30 -4.36 5.72
N LYS A 541 -28.10 -5.64 6.03
CA LYS A 541 -29.22 -6.51 6.40
C LYS A 541 -29.92 -5.89 7.62
N PRO A 542 -31.27 -5.90 7.68
CA PRO A 542 -31.97 -5.38 8.85
C PRO A 542 -31.48 -6.11 10.11
N GLY A 543 -30.91 -5.36 11.06
CA GLY A 543 -30.33 -5.87 12.31
C GLY A 543 -28.80 -5.77 12.47
N SER A 544 -28.05 -5.33 11.45
CA SER A 544 -26.60 -5.02 11.53
C SER A 544 -26.40 -3.53 11.84
N ARG A 545 -25.59 -3.20 12.86
CA ARG A 545 -25.22 -1.81 13.16
C ARG A 545 -24.01 -1.44 12.33
N SER A 546 -24.18 -0.60 11.32
CA SER A 546 -23.07 -0.11 10.50
C SER A 546 -22.20 0.86 11.32
N TYR A 547 -20.88 0.74 11.26
CA TYR A 547 -19.95 1.74 11.85
C TYR A 547 -20.23 3.18 11.36
N SER A 548 -20.87 3.32 10.19
CA SER A 548 -21.27 4.60 9.59
C SER A 548 -22.76 4.94 9.77
N GLU A 549 -23.52 4.22 10.59
CA GLU A 549 -24.98 4.38 10.66
C GLU A 549 -25.42 5.82 10.98
N ASN A 550 -24.69 6.51 11.86
CA ASN A 550 -24.93 7.93 12.17
C ASN A 550 -24.65 8.86 10.98
N VAL A 551 -23.60 8.59 10.22
CA VAL A 551 -23.26 9.35 9.01
C VAL A 551 -24.34 9.11 7.96
N ILE A 552 -24.71 7.84 7.75
CA ILE A 552 -25.70 7.43 6.75
C ILE A 552 -27.06 8.05 7.05
N SER A 553 -27.55 7.92 8.28
CA SER A 553 -28.85 8.48 8.67
C SER A 553 -28.89 10.00 8.56
N SER A 554 -27.82 10.70 8.98
CA SER A 554 -27.79 12.16 8.95
C SER A 554 -27.79 12.73 7.53
N PHE A 555 -27.04 12.13 6.60
CA PHE A 555 -27.00 12.57 5.21
C PHE A 555 -28.20 12.08 4.39
N GLN A 556 -28.82 10.95 4.76
CA GLN A 556 -30.11 10.53 4.19
C GLN A 556 -31.22 11.53 4.54
N LEU A 557 -31.28 12.00 5.78
CA LEU A 557 -32.24 13.06 6.18
C LEU A 557 -32.04 14.34 5.36
N PHE A 558 -30.79 14.72 5.06
CA PHE A 558 -30.53 15.85 4.18
C PHE A 558 -31.03 15.59 2.75
N GLN A 559 -30.80 14.39 2.22
CA GLN A 559 -31.27 14.01 0.88
C GLN A 559 -32.80 14.00 0.78
N GLU A 560 -33.51 13.58 1.82
CA GLU A 560 -34.99 13.61 1.86
C GLU A 560 -35.53 15.05 1.79
N VAL A 561 -34.86 16.01 2.44
CA VAL A 561 -35.25 17.43 2.39
C VAL A 561 -35.04 18.04 1.00
N TYR A 562 -33.97 17.65 0.30
CA TYR A 562 -33.58 18.20 -1.00
C TYR A 562 -33.67 17.18 -2.15
N TRP A 563 -34.63 16.26 -2.10
CA TRP A 563 -34.72 15.08 -2.97
C TRP A 563 -34.72 15.40 -4.48
N ASP A 564 -35.21 16.58 -4.84
CA ASP A 564 -35.37 17.07 -6.21
C ASP A 564 -34.13 17.81 -6.76
N SER A 565 -33.14 18.13 -5.92
CA SER A 565 -32.03 19.04 -6.27
C SER A 565 -30.67 18.62 -5.75
N ALA A 566 -30.60 17.62 -4.87
CA ALA A 566 -29.35 17.08 -4.34
C ALA A 566 -29.29 15.54 -4.45
N SER A 567 -28.20 15.04 -5.03
CA SER A 567 -27.85 13.62 -5.00
C SER A 567 -26.73 13.37 -3.99
N ILE A 568 -26.91 12.39 -3.09
CA ILE A 568 -25.90 12.03 -2.09
C ILE A 568 -25.42 10.60 -2.32
N ASN A 569 -24.11 10.46 -2.50
CA ASN A 569 -23.44 9.18 -2.64
C ASN A 569 -22.50 8.95 -1.44
N MET A 570 -22.70 7.87 -0.68
CA MET A 570 -21.95 7.61 0.55
C MET A 570 -20.96 6.45 0.38
N PHE A 571 -19.72 6.69 0.80
CA PHE A 571 -18.60 5.77 0.72
C PHE A 571 -17.86 5.72 2.05
N MET A 572 -17.32 4.55 2.39
CA MET A 572 -16.40 4.36 3.50
C MET A 572 -15.02 4.04 2.94
N SER A 573 -13.97 4.67 3.46
CA SER A 573 -12.58 4.31 3.20
C SER A 573 -11.89 3.95 4.50
N LEU A 574 -11.41 2.71 4.56
CA LEU A 574 -10.60 2.18 5.66
C LEU A 574 -9.14 2.29 5.21
N THR A 575 -8.36 3.22 5.76
CA THR A 575 -6.96 3.45 5.34
C THR A 575 -6.09 3.90 6.53
N SER A 576 -4.78 3.70 6.48
CA SER A 576 -3.84 4.28 7.45
C SER A 576 -3.79 5.81 7.33
N ALA A 577 -3.67 6.55 8.45
CA ALA A 577 -3.61 8.01 8.47
C ALA A 577 -2.59 8.62 7.49
N LYS A 578 -1.45 7.94 7.26
CA LYS A 578 -0.39 8.40 6.35
C LYS A 578 -0.77 8.38 4.86
N GLU A 579 -1.81 7.64 4.48
CA GLU A 579 -2.20 7.45 3.08
C GLU A 579 -3.60 7.99 2.77
N MET A 580 -4.32 8.48 3.80
CA MET A 580 -5.67 9.03 3.65
C MET A 580 -5.73 10.18 2.63
N HIS A 581 -4.74 11.05 2.59
CA HIS A 581 -4.72 12.16 1.61
C HIS A 581 -4.63 11.66 0.17
N GLU A 582 -3.85 10.60 -0.10
CA GLU A 582 -3.78 10.03 -1.45
C GLU A 582 -5.11 9.42 -1.87
N GLN A 583 -5.84 8.81 -0.91
CA GLN A 583 -7.17 8.26 -1.16
C GLN A 583 -8.22 9.33 -1.42
N ILE A 584 -8.21 10.43 -0.65
CA ILE A 584 -9.11 11.58 -0.88
C ILE A 584 -8.88 12.15 -2.29
N CYS A 585 -7.63 12.41 -2.67
CA CYS A 585 -7.30 12.96 -3.99
C CYS A 585 -7.65 11.99 -5.13
N TRP A 586 -7.38 10.69 -4.97
CA TRP A 586 -7.75 9.69 -5.96
C TRP A 586 -9.26 9.57 -6.13
N PHE A 587 -9.98 9.55 -5.01
CA PHE A 587 -11.43 9.44 -5.01
C PHE A 587 -12.09 10.66 -5.65
N ALA A 588 -11.64 11.87 -5.30
CA ALA A 588 -12.07 13.12 -5.93
C ALA A 588 -11.84 13.11 -7.45
N LEU A 589 -10.70 12.59 -7.91
CA LEU A 589 -10.41 12.46 -9.33
C LEU A 589 -11.40 11.50 -10.02
N SER A 590 -11.66 10.35 -9.40
CA SER A 590 -12.52 9.27 -9.93
C SER A 590 -13.99 9.67 -10.04
N GLN A 591 -14.51 10.41 -9.07
CA GLN A 591 -15.91 10.88 -9.05
C GLN A 591 -16.11 12.18 -9.85
N GLY A 592 -15.05 12.80 -10.35
CA GLY A 592 -15.17 14.04 -11.12
C GLY A 592 -15.33 15.31 -10.28
N SER A 593 -15.15 15.24 -8.96
CA SER A 593 -15.42 16.33 -8.01
C SER A 593 -14.69 17.64 -8.36
N ASN A 594 -15.35 18.78 -8.16
CA ASN A 594 -14.79 20.12 -8.33
C ASN A 594 -14.46 20.83 -7.01
N LEU A 595 -14.95 20.33 -5.87
CA LEU A 595 -14.63 20.85 -4.54
C LEU A 595 -14.45 19.73 -3.52
N ILE A 596 -13.32 19.73 -2.80
CA ILE A 596 -13.09 18.85 -1.64
C ILE A 596 -13.31 19.67 -0.37
N LEU A 597 -14.21 19.22 0.50
CA LEU A 597 -14.48 19.85 1.80
C LEU A 597 -13.83 19.02 2.93
N LEU A 598 -12.95 19.67 3.68
CA LEU A 598 -12.23 19.12 4.82
C LEU A 598 -12.61 19.89 6.09
N SER A 599 -12.70 19.19 7.21
CA SER A 599 -12.81 19.80 8.54
C SER A 599 -11.47 20.35 9.02
N PHE A 600 -11.49 21.41 9.83
CA PHE A 600 -10.29 21.88 10.53
C PHE A 600 -9.87 20.92 11.65
N HIS A 601 -8.58 20.89 11.97
CA HIS A 601 -8.00 19.94 12.93
C HIS A 601 -8.31 20.25 14.39
N ARG A 602 -8.76 21.48 14.69
CA ARG A 602 -9.22 21.88 16.02
C ARG A 602 -10.73 21.89 16.11
N THR A 603 -11.25 21.30 17.19
CA THR A 603 -12.68 21.33 17.52
C THR A 603 -12.93 22.26 18.71
N TRP A 604 -13.96 23.08 18.61
CA TRP A 604 -14.36 24.01 19.65
C TRP A 604 -15.55 23.46 20.46
N GLU A 605 -15.66 23.87 21.72
CA GLU A 605 -16.88 23.65 22.51
C GLU A 605 -18.09 24.31 21.83
N PRO A 606 -19.35 23.84 22.03
CA PRO A 606 -20.53 24.48 21.46
C PRO A 606 -20.68 25.99 21.72
N ASN A 607 -20.03 26.50 22.76
CA ASN A 607 -19.97 27.93 23.09
C ASN A 607 -18.87 28.70 22.33
N GLY A 608 -18.02 28.00 21.57
CA GLY A 608 -16.92 28.55 20.77
C GLY A 608 -15.72 29.08 21.56
N ASN A 609 -15.70 28.89 22.88
CA ASN A 609 -14.74 29.56 23.76
C ASN A 609 -13.49 28.75 24.11
N VAL A 610 -13.56 27.42 24.09
CA VAL A 610 -12.47 26.53 24.49
C VAL A 610 -12.21 25.50 23.40
N ILE A 611 -10.93 25.26 23.11
CA ILE A 611 -10.48 24.20 22.20
C ILE A 611 -10.55 22.87 22.95
N ILE A 612 -11.35 21.94 22.44
CA ILE A 612 -11.54 20.60 23.04
C ILE A 612 -10.48 19.62 22.54
N SER A 613 -10.13 19.70 21.26
CA SER A 613 -9.15 18.79 20.66
C SER A 613 -8.32 19.49 19.59
N ASP A 614 -7.05 19.09 19.50
CA ASP A 614 -6.09 19.51 18.48
C ASP A 614 -5.49 18.23 17.87
N ASP A 615 -5.87 17.92 16.63
CA ASP A 615 -5.51 16.68 15.96
C ASP A 615 -4.40 16.86 14.94
N GLN A 616 -3.16 16.58 15.37
CA GLN A 616 -1.98 16.73 14.51
C GLN A 616 -2.02 15.82 13.28
N THR A 617 -2.71 14.67 13.35
CA THR A 617 -2.84 13.76 12.20
C THR A 617 -3.72 14.40 11.13
N LEU A 618 -4.84 15.00 11.53
CA LEU A 618 -5.76 15.70 10.65
C LEU A 618 -5.12 16.95 10.04
N ARG A 619 -4.29 17.67 10.80
CA ARG A 619 -3.48 18.78 10.29
C ARG A 619 -2.55 18.32 9.16
N SER A 620 -1.81 17.25 9.38
CA SER A 620 -0.90 16.70 8.37
C SER A 620 -1.65 16.24 7.11
N LEU A 621 -2.86 15.68 7.27
CA LEU A 621 -3.75 15.28 6.18
C LEU A 621 -4.20 16.50 5.36
N ASN A 622 -4.69 17.56 6.01
CA ASN A 622 -5.15 18.77 5.33
C ASN A 622 -4.03 19.41 4.49
N LEU A 623 -2.83 19.55 5.07
CA LEU A 623 -1.66 20.08 4.36
C LEU A 623 -1.26 19.22 3.14
N ASN A 624 -1.37 17.89 3.26
CA ASN A 624 -1.04 16.98 2.16
C ASN A 624 -2.10 17.00 1.05
N VAL A 625 -3.39 17.16 1.38
CA VAL A 625 -4.46 17.30 0.39
C VAL A 625 -4.33 18.63 -0.35
N LEU A 626 -4.10 19.74 0.36
CA LEU A 626 -3.92 21.07 -0.25
C LEU A 626 -2.78 21.13 -1.28
N LYS A 627 -1.73 20.32 -1.10
CA LYS A 627 -0.58 20.23 -2.02
C LYS A 627 -0.82 19.36 -3.25
N ARG A 628 -1.83 18.50 -3.26
CA ARG A 628 -1.98 17.41 -4.25
C ARG A 628 -3.40 17.28 -4.84
N ALA A 629 -4.34 18.09 -4.39
CA ALA A 629 -5.73 17.98 -4.78
C ALA A 629 -5.92 18.19 -6.29
N PRO A 630 -6.73 17.34 -6.97
CA PRO A 630 -7.02 17.47 -8.40
C PRO A 630 -8.09 18.52 -8.72
N CYS A 631 -8.58 19.25 -7.71
CA CYS A 631 -9.62 20.28 -7.78
C CYS A 631 -9.51 21.21 -6.57
N SER A 632 -10.39 22.20 -6.48
CA SER A 632 -10.40 23.18 -5.38
C SER A 632 -10.67 22.53 -4.02
N VAL A 633 -10.09 23.09 -2.96
CA VAL A 633 -10.17 22.55 -1.59
C VAL A 633 -10.71 23.62 -0.65
N GLY A 634 -11.73 23.27 0.13
CA GLY A 634 -12.27 24.08 1.21
C GLY A 634 -11.94 23.46 2.57
N ILE A 635 -11.35 24.25 3.48
CA ILE A 635 -11.16 23.87 4.89
C ILE A 635 -12.15 24.65 5.74
N PHE A 636 -12.99 23.90 6.46
CA PHE A 636 -14.07 24.46 7.26
C PHE A 636 -13.72 24.44 8.76
N VAL A 637 -13.62 25.64 9.34
CA VAL A 637 -13.44 25.89 10.76
C VAL A 637 -14.82 26.11 11.38
N TYR A 638 -15.33 25.10 12.07
CA TYR A 638 -16.63 25.16 12.74
C TYR A 638 -16.48 25.66 14.18
N ARG A 639 -17.05 26.82 14.47
CA ARG A 639 -17.01 27.45 15.81
C ARG A 639 -18.40 27.63 16.42
N LYS A 640 -19.37 28.03 15.58
CA LYS A 640 -20.76 28.24 15.92
C LYS A 640 -21.64 27.68 14.81
N PRO A 641 -22.83 27.12 15.13
CA PRO A 641 -23.80 26.74 14.11
C PRO A 641 -24.16 27.94 13.23
N ILE A 642 -24.08 27.72 11.90
CA ILE A 642 -24.46 28.70 10.87
C ILE A 642 -25.97 29.01 10.97
N TRP A 643 -26.75 28.02 11.41
CA TRP A 643 -28.21 28.11 11.55
C TRP A 643 -28.59 28.05 13.03
N GLN A 644 -29.21 29.10 13.56
CA GLN A 644 -29.66 29.10 14.95
C GLN A 644 -30.96 28.30 15.10
N THR A 645 -30.96 27.28 15.96
CA THR A 645 -32.10 26.37 16.17
C THR A 645 -33.30 26.97 16.89
N LYS A 646 -33.16 28.15 17.52
CA LYS A 646 -34.23 28.76 18.34
C LYS A 646 -35.00 29.89 17.66
N ALA A 647 -34.57 30.37 16.49
CA ALA A 647 -35.27 31.41 15.73
C ALA A 647 -35.44 30.93 14.29
N LEU A 648 -36.61 30.38 13.99
CA LEU A 648 -36.96 29.73 12.71
C LEU A 648 -36.95 30.68 11.49
N GLU A 649 -36.48 31.92 11.65
CA GLU A 649 -36.57 33.01 10.65
C GLU A 649 -35.36 33.96 10.62
N SER A 650 -34.27 33.71 11.38
CA SER A 650 -33.10 34.60 11.31
C SER A 650 -32.26 34.31 10.05
N PRO A 651 -32.01 35.30 9.17
CA PRO A 651 -31.20 35.09 7.98
C PRO A 651 -29.74 34.80 8.35
N CYS A 652 -29.14 33.82 7.69
CA CYS A 652 -27.72 33.50 7.79
C CYS A 652 -26.90 34.59 7.10
N ARG A 653 -26.08 35.31 7.88
CA ARG A 653 -25.24 36.40 7.35
C ARG A 653 -23.85 35.87 6.99
N VAL A 654 -23.51 35.93 5.71
CA VAL A 654 -22.24 35.44 5.17
C VAL A 654 -21.40 36.63 4.69
N CYS A 655 -20.15 36.69 5.11
CA CYS A 655 -19.18 37.69 4.66
C CYS A 655 -18.07 37.04 3.83
N LEU A 656 -17.94 37.43 2.57
CA LEU A 656 -16.84 37.04 1.69
C LEU A 656 -15.78 38.15 1.72
N ILE A 657 -14.55 37.80 2.10
CA ILE A 657 -13.41 38.72 2.02
C ILE A 657 -12.75 38.56 0.66
N TYR A 658 -12.63 39.66 -0.08
CA TYR A 658 -12.09 39.68 -1.43
C TYR A 658 -10.97 40.71 -1.55
N VAL A 659 -9.73 40.28 -1.67
CA VAL A 659 -8.57 41.16 -1.93
C VAL A 659 -8.25 41.17 -3.43
N GLY A 660 -8.51 40.04 -4.09
CA GLY A 660 -8.16 39.80 -5.48
C GLY A 660 -7.14 38.67 -5.57
N GLY A 661 -7.46 37.66 -6.36
CA GLY A 661 -6.63 36.48 -6.48
C GLY A 661 -7.36 35.35 -7.20
N ASN A 662 -6.66 34.23 -7.34
CA ASN A 662 -7.20 33.00 -7.90
C ASN A 662 -8.11 32.29 -6.88
N ASP A 663 -7.62 32.11 -5.65
CA ASP A 663 -8.39 31.56 -4.53
C ASP A 663 -9.64 32.39 -4.20
N ASP A 664 -9.54 33.72 -4.23
CA ASP A 664 -10.67 34.63 -3.96
C ASP A 664 -11.79 34.52 -5.02
N LYS A 665 -11.43 34.24 -6.29
CA LYS A 665 -12.42 34.00 -7.36
C LYS A 665 -13.17 32.69 -7.13
N GLU A 666 -12.49 31.69 -6.60
CA GLU A 666 -13.10 30.41 -6.26
C GLU A 666 -14.00 30.52 -5.03
N ALA A 667 -13.55 31.28 -4.02
CA ALA A 667 -14.35 31.63 -2.86
C ALA A 667 -15.62 32.41 -3.25
N LEU A 668 -15.52 33.34 -4.21
CA LEU A 668 -16.65 34.06 -4.78
C LEU A 668 -17.63 33.12 -5.49
N ALA A 669 -17.13 32.20 -6.33
CA ALA A 669 -17.99 31.22 -7.01
C ALA A 669 -18.77 30.36 -6.00
N LEU A 670 -18.16 29.96 -4.88
CA LEU A 670 -18.84 29.24 -3.82
C LEU A 670 -19.88 30.10 -3.09
N ALA A 671 -19.56 31.37 -2.82
CA ALA A 671 -20.49 32.32 -2.22
C ALA A 671 -21.70 32.59 -3.13
N ASP A 672 -21.50 32.62 -4.44
CA ASP A 672 -22.57 32.76 -5.44
C ASP A 672 -23.54 31.57 -5.41
N HIS A 673 -23.05 30.34 -5.14
CA HIS A 673 -23.95 29.20 -4.89
C HIS A 673 -24.78 29.40 -3.61
N MET A 674 -24.19 29.93 -2.53
CA MET A 674 -24.95 30.24 -1.30
C MET A 674 -25.99 31.33 -1.48
N ARG A 675 -25.78 32.25 -2.44
CA ARG A 675 -26.73 33.31 -2.79
C ARG A 675 -28.08 32.77 -3.31
N GLY A 676 -28.11 31.54 -3.82
CA GLY A 676 -29.35 30.87 -4.20
C GLY A 676 -30.33 30.64 -3.03
N ASN A 677 -29.85 30.71 -1.79
CA ASN A 677 -30.67 30.54 -0.60
C ASN A 677 -31.37 31.85 -0.19
N GLN A 678 -32.71 31.87 -0.15
CA GLN A 678 -33.48 33.05 0.28
C GLN A 678 -33.20 33.49 1.74
N GLN A 679 -32.68 32.58 2.56
CA GLN A 679 -32.31 32.81 3.95
C GLN A 679 -30.86 33.28 4.13
N VAL A 680 -30.04 33.34 3.07
CA VAL A 680 -28.67 33.82 3.13
C VAL A 680 -28.60 35.29 2.72
N ILE A 681 -27.88 36.10 3.49
CA ILE A 681 -27.51 37.48 3.13
C ILE A 681 -26.01 37.50 2.91
N LEU A 682 -25.59 37.77 1.68
CA LEU A 682 -24.18 37.79 1.29
C LEU A 682 -23.64 39.23 1.34
N THR A 683 -22.56 39.45 2.07
CA THR A 683 -21.78 40.69 2.00
C THR A 683 -20.40 40.39 1.41
N VAL A 684 -19.99 41.11 0.38
CA VAL A 684 -18.66 41.02 -0.19
C VAL A 684 -17.84 42.20 0.32
N LEU A 685 -16.90 41.93 1.21
CA LEU A 685 -15.97 42.91 1.76
C LEU A 685 -14.70 42.93 0.90
N ARG A 686 -14.57 43.96 0.07
CA ARG A 686 -13.44 44.13 -0.84
C ARG A 686 -12.35 44.97 -0.18
N LEU A 687 -11.17 44.39 0.03
CA LEU A 687 -10.02 45.08 0.58
C LEU A 687 -9.08 45.51 -0.56
N ILE A 688 -8.99 46.82 -0.79
CA ILE A 688 -8.22 47.42 -1.88
C ILE A 688 -6.87 47.92 -1.31
N PRO A 689 -5.73 47.42 -1.80
CA PRO A 689 -4.41 47.93 -1.40
C PRO A 689 -4.24 49.40 -1.80
N THR A 690 -3.73 50.25 -0.89
CA THR A 690 -3.46 51.67 -1.19
C THR A 690 -2.48 51.89 -2.35
N SER A 691 -1.63 50.93 -2.68
CA SER A 691 -0.73 51.01 -3.85
C SER A 691 -1.43 50.93 -5.21
N HIS A 692 -2.69 50.49 -5.26
CA HIS A 692 -3.50 50.42 -6.48
C HIS A 692 -4.54 51.54 -6.58
N ALA A 693 -4.55 52.49 -5.64
CA ALA A 693 -5.52 53.58 -5.60
C ALA A 693 -5.28 54.68 -6.66
N ASP A 694 -4.18 54.61 -7.43
CA ASP A 694 -3.86 55.58 -8.49
C ASP A 694 -4.03 54.95 -9.88
N GLU A 695 -5.22 55.16 -10.48
CA GLU A 695 -5.37 55.65 -11.87
C GLU A 695 -6.85 55.81 -12.34
N SER A 696 -7.87 55.39 -11.57
CA SER A 696 -9.28 55.51 -12.03
C SER A 696 -10.23 56.29 -11.13
N SER A 697 -9.81 56.77 -9.95
CA SER A 697 -10.72 57.45 -9.00
C SER A 697 -10.19 58.79 -8.45
N LEU A 698 -9.39 59.52 -9.23
CA LEU A 698 -9.03 60.92 -8.95
C LEU A 698 -10.15 61.91 -9.32
N ARG A 699 -11.38 61.68 -8.85
CA ARG A 699 -12.45 62.68 -8.74
C ARG A 699 -13.45 62.23 -7.67
N ILE A 700 -13.16 62.49 -6.40
CA ILE A 700 -14.07 63.10 -5.42
C ILE A 700 -13.20 63.42 -4.19
N HIS A 701 -13.28 64.68 -3.78
CA HIS A 701 -12.42 65.33 -2.81
C HIS A 701 -12.95 65.11 -1.39
N SER A 702 -12.02 64.90 -0.45
CA SER A 702 -12.07 65.33 0.96
C SER A 702 -13.19 64.86 1.89
N GLN A 703 -12.76 64.30 3.02
CA GLN A 703 -13.45 64.11 4.33
C GLN A 703 -14.12 62.75 4.60
N MET A 704 -13.62 62.12 5.66
CA MET A 704 -14.25 61.04 6.46
C MET A 704 -14.48 59.69 5.76
N VAL A 705 -14.51 58.65 6.59
CA VAL A 705 -14.68 57.24 6.25
C VAL A 705 -15.98 57.03 5.45
N ASP A 706 -15.90 57.00 4.12
CA ASP A 706 -17.05 56.73 3.27
C ASP A 706 -17.22 55.22 3.06
N MET A 707 -18.16 54.65 3.83
CA MET A 707 -18.77 53.34 3.56
C MET A 707 -19.60 53.43 2.27
N ASN A 708 -18.98 53.25 1.11
CA ASN A 708 -19.71 53.14 -0.15
C ASN A 708 -20.41 51.77 -0.23
N ARG A 709 -21.68 51.72 0.20
CA ARG A 709 -22.57 50.58 -0.06
C ARG A 709 -23.09 50.69 -1.48
N HIS A 710 -22.58 49.86 -2.38
CA HIS A 710 -23.21 49.66 -3.69
C HIS A 710 -24.23 48.53 -3.57
N GLU A 711 -25.52 48.87 -3.63
CA GLU A 711 -26.60 47.91 -3.90
C GLU A 711 -26.64 47.67 -5.42
N ASP A 712 -26.14 46.52 -5.88
CA ASP A 712 -26.36 46.10 -7.26
C ASP A 712 -27.84 45.76 -7.44
N GLN A 713 -28.61 46.71 -7.97
CA GLN A 713 -30.05 46.59 -8.16
C GLN A 713 -30.38 45.65 -9.32
N ARG A 714 -30.39 44.34 -9.04
CA ARG A 714 -31.31 43.39 -9.68
C ARG A 714 -32.49 43.17 -8.71
N PRO A 715 -33.75 43.25 -9.18
CA PRO A 715 -34.90 43.13 -8.29
C PRO A 715 -34.91 41.74 -7.62
N GLY A 716 -34.67 41.72 -6.30
CA GLY A 716 -34.65 40.50 -5.46
C GLY A 716 -33.30 40.06 -4.89
N ASP A 717 -32.19 40.73 -5.23
CA ASP A 717 -30.83 40.31 -4.84
C ASP A 717 -30.44 40.83 -3.44
N LYS A 718 -30.24 39.95 -2.45
CA LYS A 718 -29.79 40.29 -1.07
C LYS A 718 -28.25 40.26 -0.95
N SER A 719 -27.55 40.93 -1.86
CA SER A 719 -26.09 41.03 -1.81
C SER A 719 -25.63 42.47 -1.63
N THR A 720 -24.66 42.68 -0.74
CA THR A 720 -24.08 44.01 -0.47
C THR A 720 -22.57 43.96 -0.72
N ILE A 721 -22.04 44.95 -1.44
CA ILE A 721 -20.61 45.07 -1.67
C ILE A 721 -20.11 46.26 -0.86
N ILE A 722 -19.04 46.06 -0.09
CA ILE A 722 -18.41 47.07 0.76
C ILE A 722 -16.92 47.13 0.42
N ASP A 723 -16.49 48.27 -0.11
CA ASP A 723 -15.09 48.51 -0.48
C ASP A 723 -14.35 49.24 0.65
N TRP A 724 -13.18 48.73 1.04
CA TRP A 724 -12.28 49.34 2.03
C TRP A 724 -10.88 49.49 1.45
N THR A 725 -10.31 50.69 1.56
CA THR A 725 -8.89 50.92 1.25
C THR A 725 -8.03 50.60 2.46
N VAL A 726 -6.94 49.85 2.26
CA VAL A 726 -6.08 49.38 3.35
C VAL A 726 -4.61 49.71 3.06
N GLY A 727 -3.98 50.41 4.00
CA GLY A 727 -2.57 50.78 3.99
C GLY A 727 -1.63 49.68 4.49
N ASP A 728 -2.04 48.89 5.48
CA ASP A 728 -1.22 47.85 6.11
C ASP A 728 -2.05 46.73 6.76
N GLY A 729 -1.43 45.59 7.08
CA GLY A 729 -2.12 44.46 7.71
C GLY A 729 -2.70 44.78 9.09
N THR A 730 -2.11 45.71 9.82
CA THR A 730 -2.69 46.21 11.09
C THR A 730 -4.03 46.90 10.90
N GLU A 731 -4.24 47.61 9.79
CA GLU A 731 -5.54 48.18 9.43
C GLU A 731 -6.53 47.09 9.03
N THR A 732 -6.08 46.08 8.26
CA THR A 732 -6.94 44.93 7.92
C THR A 732 -7.47 44.23 9.16
N SER A 733 -6.60 44.01 10.16
CA SER A 733 -7.02 43.46 11.44
C SER A 733 -8.09 44.33 12.11
N LYS A 734 -7.87 45.64 12.24
CA LYS A 734 -8.86 46.56 12.84
C LYS A 734 -10.21 46.54 12.11
N ILE A 735 -10.20 46.46 10.78
CA ILE A 735 -11.42 46.37 9.96
C ILE A 735 -12.15 45.06 10.23
N LEU A 736 -11.45 43.93 10.24
CA LEU A 736 -12.08 42.63 10.51
C LEU A 736 -12.60 42.54 11.95
N HIS A 737 -11.91 43.16 12.90
CA HIS A 737 -12.38 43.27 14.28
C HIS A 737 -13.66 44.12 14.40
N SER A 738 -13.82 45.19 13.61
CA SER A 738 -15.00 46.06 13.69
C SER A 738 -16.28 45.39 13.18
N VAL A 739 -16.16 44.51 12.17
CA VAL A 739 -17.30 43.76 11.57
C VAL A 739 -17.48 42.35 12.13
N SER A 740 -16.70 42.00 13.16
CA SER A 740 -16.58 40.63 13.65
C SER A 740 -17.92 40.02 14.12
N TYR A 741 -18.78 40.80 14.78
CA TYR A 741 -20.06 40.33 15.34
C TYR A 741 -21.23 40.36 14.36
N ASP A 742 -21.03 40.89 13.15
CA ASP A 742 -22.14 41.12 12.20
C ASP A 742 -22.50 39.88 11.38
N TYR A 743 -21.63 38.88 11.35
CA TYR A 743 -21.69 37.71 10.45
C TYR A 743 -21.61 36.38 11.21
N ASP A 744 -22.25 35.34 10.66
CA ASP A 744 -22.22 33.98 11.19
C ASP A 744 -21.18 33.09 10.47
N LEU A 745 -20.85 33.41 9.21
CA LEU A 745 -19.87 32.71 8.39
C LEU A 745 -18.97 33.69 7.62
N PHE A 746 -17.66 33.51 7.71
CA PHE A 746 -16.68 34.16 6.84
C PHE A 746 -16.18 33.21 5.77
N ILE A 747 -16.05 33.68 4.53
CA ILE A 747 -15.44 32.95 3.41
C ILE A 747 -14.22 33.75 2.93
N VAL A 748 -13.09 33.09 2.75
CA VAL A 748 -11.85 33.73 2.30
C VAL A 748 -11.00 32.81 1.43
N GLY A 749 -10.29 33.35 0.45
CA GLY A 749 -9.29 32.61 -0.30
C GLY A 749 -8.03 32.34 0.55
N ARG A 750 -7.45 31.15 0.47
CA ARG A 750 -6.24 30.80 1.26
C ARG A 750 -5.08 31.76 0.99
N ARG A 751 -4.87 32.14 -0.27
CA ARG A 751 -3.83 33.09 -0.69
C ARG A 751 -4.33 34.53 -0.80
N SER A 752 -5.46 34.86 -0.17
CA SER A 752 -6.03 36.20 -0.23
C SER A 752 -5.03 37.24 0.31
N GLY A 753 -4.69 38.21 -0.54
CA GLY A 753 -3.80 39.31 -0.21
C GLY A 753 -2.33 38.95 0.01
N VAL A 754 -1.90 37.69 -0.17
CA VAL A 754 -0.51 37.29 0.04
C VAL A 754 0.44 38.09 -0.85
N GLY A 755 1.43 38.75 -0.24
CA GLY A 755 2.41 39.58 -0.95
C GLY A 755 1.93 41.01 -1.26
N THR A 756 0.73 41.38 -0.83
CA THR A 756 0.20 42.76 -0.93
C THR A 756 0.37 43.53 0.39
N THR A 757 0.09 44.84 0.40
CA THR A 757 0.08 45.65 1.62
C THR A 757 -0.99 45.21 2.62
N VAL A 758 -2.06 44.54 2.16
CA VAL A 758 -3.20 44.07 2.97
C VAL A 758 -2.78 43.01 4.00
N THR A 759 -1.80 42.17 3.70
CA THR A 759 -1.33 41.12 4.62
C THR A 759 0.06 41.39 5.18
N ARG A 760 0.61 42.59 4.95
CA ARG A 760 1.95 42.95 5.41
C ARG A 760 1.98 42.97 6.94
N GLY A 761 3.01 42.36 7.52
CA GLY A 761 3.15 42.20 8.98
C GLY A 761 2.24 41.13 9.60
N LEU A 762 1.05 40.86 9.06
CA LEU A 762 0.18 39.77 9.54
C LEU A 762 0.74 38.38 9.25
N GLY A 763 1.47 38.21 8.14
CA GLY A 763 2.03 36.92 7.76
C GLY A 763 3.05 36.35 8.76
N ASP A 764 3.76 37.22 9.49
CA ASP A 764 4.77 36.81 10.49
C ASP A 764 4.14 36.18 11.75
N TRP A 765 2.84 36.42 11.98
CA TRP A 765 2.08 35.91 13.12
C TRP A 765 1.21 34.69 12.78
N MET A 766 1.36 34.14 11.57
CA MET A 766 0.54 33.02 11.11
C MET A 766 0.91 31.73 11.85
N GLU A 767 -0.07 31.08 12.48
CA GLU A 767 0.10 29.78 13.14
C GLU A 767 -0.23 28.60 12.21
N PHE A 768 -1.26 28.75 11.37
CA PHE A 768 -1.79 27.70 10.50
C PHE A 768 -1.69 28.05 9.01
N GLU A 769 -0.63 27.56 8.36
CA GLU A 769 -0.42 27.69 6.91
C GLU A 769 -1.58 27.17 6.05
N GLU A 770 -2.33 26.18 6.55
CA GLU A 770 -3.50 25.64 5.85
C GLU A 770 -4.66 26.63 5.72
N LEU A 771 -4.76 27.64 6.59
CA LEU A 771 -5.81 28.67 6.57
C LEU A 771 -5.38 29.96 5.84
N GLY A 772 -4.08 30.19 5.69
CA GLY A 772 -3.55 31.43 5.12
C GLY A 772 -3.71 32.63 6.06
N VAL A 773 -3.13 33.79 5.69
CA VAL A 773 -2.95 34.92 6.62
C VAL A 773 -4.27 35.42 7.21
N ILE A 774 -5.27 35.70 6.36
CA ILE A 774 -6.56 36.24 6.79
C ILE A 774 -7.42 35.17 7.46
N GLY A 775 -7.42 33.94 6.91
CA GLY A 775 -8.17 32.81 7.48
C GLY A 775 -7.68 32.44 8.87
N ASP A 776 -6.38 32.46 9.10
CA ASP A 776 -5.74 32.22 10.39
C ASP A 776 -6.12 33.29 11.43
N LEU A 777 -6.11 34.57 11.03
CA LEU A 777 -6.57 35.67 11.89
C LEU A 777 -8.03 35.49 12.34
N LEU A 778 -8.93 35.14 11.42
CA LEU A 778 -10.35 34.91 11.74
C LEU A 778 -10.56 33.65 12.59
N ALA A 779 -9.75 32.62 12.37
CA ALA A 779 -9.76 31.36 13.10
C ALA A 779 -8.90 31.39 14.37
N SER A 780 -8.34 32.54 14.74
CA SER A 780 -7.54 32.74 15.95
C SER A 780 -8.43 32.75 17.20
N GLU A 781 -7.92 32.22 18.31
CA GLU A 781 -8.61 32.24 19.61
C GLU A 781 -8.91 33.66 20.09
N TYR A 782 -8.01 34.60 19.75
CA TYR A 782 -8.09 36.02 20.12
C TYR A 782 -9.05 36.82 19.25
N PHE A 783 -9.60 36.23 18.20
CA PHE A 783 -10.61 36.90 17.38
C PHE A 783 -11.92 37.04 18.17
N PRO A 784 -12.51 38.24 18.24
CA PRO A 784 -13.65 38.54 19.12
C PRO A 784 -14.93 37.77 18.75
N SER A 785 -15.06 37.36 17.49
CA SER A 785 -16.23 36.64 17.01
C SER A 785 -16.04 35.14 16.99
N ARG A 786 -17.14 34.43 17.21
CA ARG A 786 -17.24 32.96 17.10
C ARG A 786 -17.86 32.52 15.77
N ALA A 787 -17.88 33.40 14.77
CA ALA A 787 -18.28 33.05 13.41
C ALA A 787 -17.46 31.87 12.89
N SER A 788 -18.10 31.00 12.11
CA SER A 788 -17.40 29.92 11.42
C SER A 788 -16.62 30.49 10.23
N VAL A 789 -15.53 29.83 9.83
CA VAL A 789 -14.66 30.31 8.75
C VAL A 789 -14.48 29.21 7.72
N LEU A 790 -14.65 29.54 6.45
CA LEU A 790 -14.38 28.66 5.32
C LEU A 790 -13.24 29.24 4.49
N VAL A 791 -12.13 28.52 4.42
CA VAL A 791 -10.98 28.89 3.61
C VAL A 791 -10.99 28.07 2.34
N VAL A 792 -10.90 28.72 1.18
CA VAL A 792 -10.94 28.06 -0.14
C VAL A 792 -9.60 28.24 -0.86
N GLN A 793 -9.07 27.16 -1.43
CA GLN A 793 -7.91 27.17 -2.32
C GLN A 793 -8.31 26.68 -3.71
N GLN A 794 -7.95 27.43 -4.75
CA GLN A 794 -8.13 27.00 -6.14
C GLN A 794 -7.14 25.87 -6.50
N GLN A 795 -7.51 25.02 -7.45
CA GLN A 795 -6.60 24.03 -8.03
C GLN A 795 -5.33 24.70 -8.59
N GLU A 796 -4.16 24.15 -8.25
CA GLU A 796 -2.83 24.59 -8.75
C GLU A 796 -2.52 24.11 -10.18
#